data_AF-A0AA39Z0Q1-F1
#
_entry.id   AF-A0AA39Z0Q1-F1
#
_cell.length_a   1.000
_cell.length_b   1.000
_cell.length_c   1.000
_cell.angle_alpha   90.00
_cell.angle_beta   90.00
_cell.angle_gamma   90.00
#
_symmetry.space_group_name_H-M   'P 1'
#
loop_
_entity.id
_entity.type
_entity.pdbx_description
1 polymer ?
#
loop_
_entity_poly.entity_id
_entity_poly.type
_entity_poly.pdbx_seq_one_letter_code
_entity_poly.pdbx_strand_id
1 'polypeptide(L)'
;MMENEAPAISVHDDGKGSKRGRIMGKLFGRDRDRDRKGSQGAADSRDLNDFFHGPGDTLQVNHAAPPMLAKLDTRSISRYPNALQVQGSGSNNSPQSLSIRSQNGSPRKNKPNRRGLVLRFAETAPEVMGEGGDICEVPTIEISKRRRARPPPSPVPPRPTDLGNSPRPSFMEAQASPGTFDPAPLRRTQTGFSIKSDSPDSDTSASRNPSARLLANPTVDHDERRRSFIEIQQAEMREAEGQAFVKAVRAASGDDSKWDEGEAAPPTPLEPEAGSAMTASPDAIKTPRFPPPQPSPNHPTSAPPPIPAKRQRPHPSPVPPPPPEHAPPPYTPTVSQTNSPERLKHAARQHAQSPVSLVSAASSLHHPFSARQGSKLGDHSLPVTPLMGGSSFHDVVSAAADDAMSIFVERTRHLFELFRLHAESVRPLLSCAPNELARAALWWFLTGRMALENAIRDRPSTPESQMKNEICKQQAYTDLAKGYWLLEEIMPEIVNSGRSPVDREAEDVRATLASSLRKLSISMKRNGFLPPEEPFLPQTLDRTIWLEYPQLPGDIKSMLWGSSSLALSQNQLASSGMSILETLPLGDSSSAFCFGRFQISLFLMEKGREAQRIHLPCFISIVRPQSQPDILFVTASQNGAVQLRISGNKNTGPVWEDVRWRSDSCTLEVGMPRGFLVVLQCSQPAFQMLRSMYEFSNKVHSSLYPKQDEACVFRSTLRSFQYFDNDPQARQFPKEPAPNCEIAVFERLLKEGAATGPRAYHRGFRIAVITGPRTKTLSGVNQLYSPETPIRFGFLRSDNNEPSLSLRFENGRFKGNMVMSFADEKERARMHTLLIGTALHREESIFCESALRGAWVSERFGDSQDGGLTALSNLNWNKVRVINQDTDGDRSANCVLSDKLRIIFEFKDGTMTDRINVAPGELKLRLDVQNPSCMMVFRQPQADITLAVSEANVSSEAAQRLARALDTIKQRPTIRTIMFPKMEDLHTFETAITGFKVLFDGIAATFAISRRRMVVPIHKKWEAGATRIQVVQQEGVTQILAFFSDFSHGQCMGFSLKGTDVFEAFGKQGKAGLKIVDAKFPLPKLLQAGMDGAQDAADAAFLCLDLPELPGEHDDISIVFEDEAERDKLAVCLPAPVKCGSRLIPKMKGSKE
;
A
#
# COMPACT_ATOMS: atom_id res chain seq x y z
N MET A 1 -63.03 -54.66 -6.47
CA MET A 1 -62.99 -55.12 -7.87
C MET A 1 -63.96 -54.24 -8.65
N MET A 2 -63.60 -53.69 -9.81
CA MET A 2 -62.33 -53.81 -10.54
C MET A 2 -61.92 -52.46 -11.17
N GLU A 3 -60.84 -52.46 -11.96
CA GLU A 3 -60.08 -51.31 -12.45
C GLU A 3 -60.88 -50.16 -13.09
N ASN A 4 -60.23 -49.00 -13.22
CA ASN A 4 -60.68 -47.88 -14.05
C ASN A 4 -59.47 -47.21 -14.71
N GLU A 5 -59.66 -46.66 -15.91
CA GLU A 5 -58.59 -46.54 -16.93
C GLU A 5 -57.96 -45.15 -17.08
N ALA A 6 -56.87 -45.08 -17.87
CA ALA A 6 -56.24 -43.85 -18.40
C ALA A 6 -56.95 -43.43 -19.73
N PRO A 7 -56.53 -42.40 -20.53
CA PRO A 7 -55.30 -41.59 -20.46
C PRO A 7 -55.41 -40.08 -20.82
N ALA A 8 -54.24 -39.41 -20.82
CA ALA A 8 -53.84 -38.22 -21.60
C ALA A 8 -54.53 -36.84 -21.37
N ILE A 9 -53.73 -35.75 -21.44
CA ILE A 9 -53.99 -34.48 -22.20
C ILE A 9 -52.78 -33.51 -22.06
N SER A 10 -52.73 -32.49 -22.93
CA SER A 10 -51.57 -31.64 -23.27
C SER A 10 -51.43 -30.32 -22.47
N VAL A 11 -50.29 -29.63 -22.69
CA VAL A 11 -49.91 -28.33 -22.11
C VAL A 11 -50.40 -27.14 -22.96
N HIS A 12 -51.02 -26.14 -22.33
CA HIS A 12 -50.96 -24.68 -22.59
C HIS A 12 -51.62 -24.00 -21.35
N ASP A 13 -50.98 -23.06 -20.65
CA ASP A 13 -50.85 -21.61 -20.94
C ASP A 13 -52.12 -20.80 -20.62
N ASP A 14 -52.02 -19.90 -19.62
CA ASP A 14 -52.66 -18.58 -19.65
C ASP A 14 -52.04 -17.65 -18.57
N GLY A 15 -52.34 -16.34 -18.59
CA GLY A 15 -51.80 -15.40 -17.59
C GLY A 15 -52.44 -14.01 -17.47
N LYS A 16 -51.73 -13.09 -16.81
CA LYS A 16 -51.96 -11.61 -16.76
C LYS A 16 -53.08 -11.01 -15.86
N GLY A 17 -53.02 -11.30 -14.55
CA GLY A 17 -52.96 -10.26 -13.48
C GLY A 17 -54.04 -9.16 -13.35
N SER A 18 -53.59 -7.93 -12.98
CA SER A 18 -54.35 -6.64 -12.89
C SER A 18 -54.94 -6.15 -11.53
N LYS A 19 -54.38 -5.02 -11.07
CA LYS A 19 -55.01 -3.83 -10.39
C LYS A 19 -55.73 -3.91 -9.02
N ARG A 20 -55.09 -3.20 -8.06
CA ARG A 20 -55.63 -2.19 -7.11
C ARG A 20 -57.17 -2.01 -6.99
N GLY A 21 -57.66 -2.01 -5.75
CA GLY A 21 -58.91 -1.34 -5.34
C GLY A 21 -58.90 -0.94 -3.85
N ARG A 22 -59.47 0.23 -3.52
CA ARG A 22 -59.85 0.65 -2.15
C ARG A 22 -61.36 0.86 -2.14
N ILE A 23 -62.04 0.81 -0.98
CA ILE A 23 -62.95 1.88 -0.48
C ILE A 23 -63.62 1.53 0.87
N MET A 24 -63.58 2.53 1.77
CA MET A 24 -64.49 2.90 2.88
C MET A 24 -65.42 1.89 3.58
N GLY A 25 -65.38 1.92 4.91
CA GLY A 25 -66.51 1.68 5.81
C GLY A 25 -66.33 2.43 7.14
N LYS A 26 -67.32 3.19 7.59
CA LYS A 26 -67.35 3.88 8.91
C LYS A 26 -68.67 3.56 9.60
N LEU A 27 -68.68 3.38 10.92
CA LEU A 27 -69.69 3.96 11.83
C LEU A 27 -69.21 3.88 13.30
N PHE A 28 -70.00 4.43 14.24
CA PHE A 28 -69.56 4.92 15.56
C PHE A 28 -69.32 3.87 16.67
N GLY A 29 -68.44 4.24 17.61
CA GLY A 29 -68.25 3.67 18.95
C GLY A 29 -67.40 4.64 19.80
N ARG A 30 -67.63 4.75 21.12
CA ARG A 30 -67.15 5.91 21.93
C ARG A 30 -66.68 5.53 23.35
N ASP A 31 -65.67 6.26 23.83
CA ASP A 31 -65.11 6.40 25.20
C ASP A 31 -64.77 5.13 26.03
N ARG A 32 -63.47 4.86 26.23
CA ARG A 32 -62.83 4.80 27.57
C ARG A 32 -61.31 4.53 27.54
N ASP A 33 -60.62 5.00 28.58
CA ASP A 33 -59.17 5.03 28.72
C ASP A 33 -58.56 3.71 29.22
N ARG A 34 -57.32 3.41 28.75
CA ARG A 34 -56.16 3.12 29.62
C ARG A 34 -54.85 2.92 28.83
N ASP A 35 -53.74 3.07 29.54
CA ASP A 35 -52.38 3.15 29.01
C ASP A 35 -51.91 1.88 28.28
N ARG A 36 -51.26 2.07 27.12
CA ARG A 36 -50.38 1.06 26.50
C ARG A 36 -49.08 1.68 25.99
N LYS A 37 -48.00 1.40 26.73
CA LYS A 37 -46.61 1.65 26.36
C LYS A 37 -46.16 0.54 25.41
N GLY A 38 -45.58 0.87 24.25
CA GLY A 38 -45.07 -0.18 23.35
C GLY A 38 -44.46 0.27 22.02
N SER A 39 -43.15 0.06 21.89
CA SER A 39 -42.50 -0.42 20.66
C SER A 39 -41.02 -0.80 20.93
N GLN A 40 -40.80 -1.90 21.66
CA GLN A 40 -39.55 -2.66 21.55
C GLN A 40 -39.54 -3.47 20.24
N GLY A 41 -38.37 -3.96 19.82
CA GLY A 41 -38.19 -4.60 18.50
C GLY A 41 -36.85 -4.32 17.83
N ALA A 42 -36.19 -3.20 18.14
CA ALA A 42 -34.80 -2.94 17.74
C ALA A 42 -33.80 -3.23 18.87
N ALA A 43 -34.21 -3.05 20.14
CA ALA A 43 -33.40 -3.30 21.33
C ALA A 43 -33.07 -4.78 21.50
N ASP A 44 -34.08 -5.65 21.35
CA ASP A 44 -34.04 -7.08 21.61
C ASP A 44 -32.86 -7.78 20.91
N SER A 45 -32.49 -7.33 19.71
CA SER A 45 -31.38 -7.90 18.92
C SER A 45 -29.99 -7.64 19.51
N ARG A 46 -29.83 -6.60 20.34
CA ARG A 46 -28.61 -6.31 21.10
C ARG A 46 -28.69 -6.93 22.49
N ASP A 47 -29.82 -6.78 23.17
CA ASP A 47 -30.06 -7.40 24.48
C ASP A 47 -29.88 -8.94 24.42
N LEU A 48 -30.25 -9.59 23.31
CA LEU A 48 -30.02 -11.02 23.08
C LEU A 48 -28.56 -11.37 22.76
N ASN A 49 -27.75 -10.47 22.21
CA ASN A 49 -26.32 -10.75 22.07
C ASN A 49 -25.60 -10.54 23.41
N ASP A 50 -25.90 -9.45 24.12
CA ASP A 50 -25.43 -9.19 25.49
C ASP A 50 -26.01 -10.20 26.54
N PHE A 51 -26.93 -11.08 26.12
CA PHE A 51 -27.42 -12.23 26.88
C PHE A 51 -26.49 -13.46 26.79
N PHE A 52 -25.89 -13.70 25.62
CA PHE A 52 -25.07 -14.90 25.31
C PHE A 52 -23.56 -14.64 25.39
N HIS A 53 -23.14 -13.38 25.34
CA HIS A 53 -21.75 -12.95 25.52
C HIS A 53 -21.52 -12.51 26.97
N GLY A 54 -20.58 -13.17 27.66
CA GLY A 54 -20.24 -12.83 29.04
C GLY A 54 -19.45 -11.51 29.16
N PRO A 55 -19.25 -10.98 30.37
CA PRO A 55 -18.69 -9.62 30.60
C PRO A 55 -17.21 -9.42 30.20
N GLY A 56 -16.60 -10.36 29.49
CA GLY A 56 -15.29 -10.20 28.83
C GLY A 56 -15.36 -10.02 27.31
N ASP A 57 -16.56 -10.04 26.70
CA ASP A 57 -16.76 -10.03 25.25
C ASP A 57 -17.71 -8.90 24.81
N THR A 58 -17.27 -7.65 24.95
CA THR A 58 -18.08 -6.44 24.76
C THR A 58 -17.43 -5.41 23.83
N LEU A 59 -17.36 -5.73 22.53
CA LEU A 59 -17.02 -4.75 21.48
C LEU A 59 -18.23 -4.46 20.57
N GLN A 60 -18.89 -3.31 20.79
CA GLN A 60 -20.17 -2.98 20.16
C GLN A 60 -20.10 -2.77 18.63
N VAL A 61 -20.48 -3.79 17.86
CA VAL A 61 -20.74 -3.69 16.41
C VAL A 61 -22.17 -3.15 16.16
N ASN A 62 -22.39 -1.88 16.47
CA ASN A 62 -23.65 -1.20 16.13
C ASN A 62 -23.73 -0.96 14.61
N HIS A 63 -24.43 -1.86 13.91
CA HIS A 63 -25.01 -1.54 12.61
C HIS A 63 -26.09 -0.45 12.78
N ALA A 64 -26.18 0.47 11.82
CA ALA A 64 -27.24 1.47 11.76
C ALA A 64 -28.45 0.93 10.98
N ALA A 65 -29.65 1.09 11.52
CA ALA A 65 -30.89 0.80 10.81
C ALA A 65 -31.13 1.85 9.69
N PRO A 66 -31.83 1.50 8.59
CA PRO A 66 -32.17 2.46 7.55
C PRO A 66 -33.05 3.59 8.12
N PRO A 67 -32.85 4.86 7.69
CA PRO A 67 -33.54 6.00 8.27
C PRO A 67 -35.03 5.99 7.93
N MET A 68 -35.89 5.90 8.95
CA MET A 68 -37.32 6.16 8.79
C MET A 68 -37.53 7.64 8.47
N LEU A 69 -38.23 7.92 7.37
CA LEU A 69 -38.61 9.29 7.00
C LEU A 69 -39.53 9.90 8.07
N ALA A 70 -39.08 10.98 8.69
CA ALA A 70 -39.94 11.79 9.55
C ALA A 70 -41.09 12.37 8.73
N LYS A 71 -42.34 12.16 9.18
CA LYS A 71 -43.48 12.91 8.67
C LYS A 71 -43.28 14.37 9.06
N LEU A 72 -43.21 15.29 8.09
CA LEU A 72 -43.28 16.72 8.39
C LEU A 72 -44.64 17.01 9.03
N ASP A 73 -44.63 17.62 10.21
CA ASP A 73 -45.81 18.32 10.71
C ASP A 73 -45.92 19.67 10.00
N THR A 74 -46.96 19.84 9.20
CA THR A 74 -47.20 21.05 8.40
C THR A 74 -48.13 22.05 9.11
N ARG A 75 -48.31 21.95 10.44
CA ARG A 75 -49.25 22.81 11.20
C ARG A 75 -48.63 24.02 11.91
N SER A 76 -47.31 24.19 11.89
CA SER A 76 -46.61 25.27 12.61
C SER A 76 -45.73 26.18 11.75
N ILE A 77 -45.71 26.02 10.42
CA ILE A 77 -44.95 26.92 9.53
C ILE A 77 -45.79 28.17 9.22
N SER A 78 -45.37 29.31 9.74
CA SER A 78 -45.95 30.62 9.45
C SER A 78 -45.64 31.06 8.00
N ARG A 79 -46.49 31.92 7.45
CA ARG A 79 -46.33 32.44 6.09
C ARG A 79 -45.17 33.44 6.05
N TYR A 80 -44.16 33.20 5.21
CA TYR A 80 -43.20 34.25 4.85
C TYR A 80 -43.91 35.36 4.06
N PRO A 81 -43.80 36.64 4.46
CA PRO A 81 -44.35 37.76 3.70
C PRO A 81 -43.46 38.12 2.50
N ASN A 82 -44.05 38.84 1.54
CA ASN A 82 -43.35 39.34 0.35
C ASN A 82 -42.38 40.49 0.69
N ALA A 83 -41.41 40.71 -0.19
CA ALA A 83 -40.41 41.77 -0.04
C ALA A 83 -40.94 43.17 -0.39
N LEU A 84 -40.59 44.18 0.42
CA LEU A 84 -40.30 45.58 0.02
C LEU A 84 -39.86 46.42 1.23
N GLN A 85 -39.03 47.45 0.98
CA GLN A 85 -38.76 48.61 1.87
C GLN A 85 -38.04 48.35 3.22
N VAL A 86 -37.40 49.32 3.90
CA VAL A 86 -36.46 50.39 3.48
C VAL A 86 -35.72 50.93 4.74
N GLN A 87 -34.52 51.51 4.59
CA GLN A 87 -33.86 52.58 5.41
C GLN A 87 -34.49 52.97 6.78
N GLY A 88 -33.81 53.08 7.93
CA GLY A 88 -32.38 53.18 8.31
C GLY A 88 -32.23 53.69 9.78
N SER A 89 -31.13 54.38 10.13
CA SER A 89 -30.75 54.94 11.47
C SER A 89 -30.23 53.94 12.53
N GLY A 90 -29.33 54.32 13.47
CA GLY A 90 -28.53 55.55 13.59
C GLY A 90 -27.86 55.79 14.98
N SER A 91 -26.73 56.52 15.00
CA SER A 91 -25.92 56.97 16.18
C SER A 91 -25.20 55.88 17.00
N ASN A 92 -24.04 56.10 17.66
CA ASN A 92 -22.95 57.11 17.60
C ASN A 92 -21.66 56.39 18.13
N ASN A 93 -20.40 56.83 17.94
CA ASN A 93 -19.84 58.19 17.87
C ASN A 93 -18.59 58.26 16.93
N SER A 94 -18.11 59.48 16.63
CA SER A 94 -16.98 59.79 15.70
C SER A 94 -15.99 60.78 16.37
N PRO A 95 -15.04 61.54 15.74
CA PRO A 95 -14.70 61.81 14.31
C PRO A 95 -13.31 61.19 13.92
N GLN A 96 -12.45 61.58 12.96
CA GLN A 96 -12.29 62.52 11.80
C GLN A 96 -11.08 61.96 10.97
N SER A 97 -10.65 62.32 9.74
CA SER A 97 -10.91 63.31 8.66
C SER A 97 -10.72 62.57 7.31
N LEU A 98 -11.38 62.84 6.16
CA LEU A 98 -11.36 63.98 5.20
C LEU A 98 -9.99 64.22 4.50
N SER A 99 -9.89 64.41 3.16
CA SER A 99 -10.94 64.75 2.16
C SER A 99 -10.56 64.59 0.65
N ILE A 100 -11.56 64.25 -0.20
CA ILE A 100 -11.88 64.81 -1.57
C ILE A 100 -10.92 64.50 -2.75
N ARG A 101 -11.30 64.46 -4.07
CA ARG A 101 -12.51 64.08 -4.87
C ARG A 101 -12.24 64.34 -6.38
N SER A 102 -12.63 63.46 -7.32
CA SER A 102 -13.20 63.86 -8.65
C SER A 102 -13.88 62.68 -9.38
N GLN A 103 -14.57 62.91 -10.51
CA GLN A 103 -15.44 61.92 -11.18
C GLN A 103 -15.34 61.80 -12.72
N ASN A 104 -15.39 60.55 -13.19
CA ASN A 104 -16.18 60.05 -14.34
C ASN A 104 -16.36 58.52 -14.18
N GLY A 105 -17.19 57.78 -14.94
CA GLY A 105 -18.09 58.12 -16.05
C GLY A 105 -19.14 57.01 -16.26
N SER A 106 -19.63 56.78 -17.50
CA SER A 106 -20.59 55.70 -17.85
C SER A 106 -20.62 55.46 -19.37
N PRO A 107 -21.25 54.39 -19.93
CA PRO A 107 -22.17 53.41 -19.32
C PRO A 107 -21.85 51.90 -19.56
N ARG A 108 -22.72 51.00 -19.06
CA ARG A 108 -22.68 49.53 -19.24
C ARG A 108 -23.63 49.03 -20.35
N LYS A 109 -23.44 47.79 -20.84
CA LYS A 109 -24.43 47.02 -21.64
C LYS A 109 -24.59 45.57 -21.12
N ASN A 110 -25.73 44.94 -21.43
CA ASN A 110 -26.22 43.70 -20.79
C ASN A 110 -25.92 42.40 -21.56
N LYS A 111 -25.99 41.27 -20.84
CA LYS A 111 -25.97 39.90 -21.40
C LYS A 111 -27.35 39.48 -21.96
N PRO A 112 -27.42 38.65 -23.01
CA PRO A 112 -28.66 38.00 -23.46
C PRO A 112 -28.96 36.69 -22.71
N ASN A 113 -30.23 36.33 -22.60
CA ASN A 113 -30.71 35.04 -22.09
C ASN A 113 -30.79 33.98 -23.21
N ARG A 114 -30.72 32.69 -22.84
CA ARG A 114 -31.30 31.59 -23.62
C ARG A 114 -32.36 30.86 -22.78
N ARG A 115 -33.60 30.83 -23.26
CA ARG A 115 -34.67 29.92 -22.82
C ARG A 115 -34.80 28.81 -23.85
N GLY A 116 -35.20 27.60 -23.44
CA GLY A 116 -35.56 26.53 -24.36
C GLY A 116 -35.02 25.16 -23.96
N LEU A 117 -35.68 24.50 -23.01
CA LEU A 117 -35.58 23.05 -22.84
C LEU A 117 -36.97 22.53 -22.46
N VAL A 118 -37.50 21.60 -23.25
CA VAL A 118 -38.79 20.93 -23.02
C VAL A 118 -38.51 19.46 -22.80
N LEU A 119 -38.94 18.92 -21.66
CA LEU A 119 -38.85 17.49 -21.38
C LEU A 119 -40.07 16.77 -21.96
N ARG A 120 -39.82 15.74 -22.78
CA ARG A 120 -40.77 14.68 -23.10
C ARG A 120 -40.16 13.35 -22.68
N PHE A 121 -40.99 12.44 -22.19
CA PHE A 121 -40.64 11.04 -22.04
C PHE A 121 -40.88 10.32 -23.38
N ALA A 122 -40.05 9.34 -23.69
CA ALA A 122 -40.26 8.46 -24.84
C ALA A 122 -41.09 7.24 -24.42
N GLU A 123 -42.04 6.83 -25.25
CA GLU A 123 -42.92 5.68 -25.00
C GLU A 123 -42.37 4.35 -25.55
N THR A 124 -41.20 4.40 -26.21
CA THR A 124 -40.45 3.21 -26.65
C THR A 124 -39.71 2.55 -25.48
N ALA A 125 -39.92 1.26 -25.28
CA ALA A 125 -39.17 0.48 -24.28
C ALA A 125 -37.65 0.47 -24.58
N PRO A 126 -36.77 0.51 -23.56
CA PRO A 126 -35.33 0.49 -23.77
C PRO A 126 -34.84 -0.90 -24.19
N GLU A 127 -34.22 -0.97 -25.37
CA GLU A 127 -33.73 -2.21 -26.01
C GLU A 127 -32.55 -2.88 -25.27
N VAL A 128 -31.92 -2.19 -24.31
CA VAL A 128 -30.84 -2.72 -23.47
C VAL A 128 -31.10 -2.38 -22.01
N MET A 129 -31.21 -3.41 -21.15
CA MET A 129 -31.25 -3.28 -19.70
C MET A 129 -30.03 -3.94 -19.03
N GLY A 130 -29.10 -3.11 -18.54
CA GLY A 130 -28.23 -3.46 -17.41
C GLY A 130 -26.86 -4.09 -17.69
N GLU A 131 -25.87 -3.27 -18.06
CA GLU A 131 -24.46 -3.49 -17.69
C GLU A 131 -24.11 -2.54 -16.53
N GLY A 132 -24.63 -2.83 -15.33
CA GLY A 132 -24.47 -1.92 -14.19
C GLY A 132 -25.10 -2.43 -12.89
N GLY A 133 -24.28 -3.11 -12.10
CA GLY A 133 -24.59 -3.61 -10.76
C GLY A 133 -23.32 -4.18 -10.11
N ASP A 134 -23.41 -4.62 -8.86
CA ASP A 134 -22.23 -4.98 -8.03
C ASP A 134 -21.46 -6.24 -8.51
N ILE A 135 -21.94 -6.88 -9.58
CA ILE A 135 -21.32 -8.03 -10.25
C ILE A 135 -20.52 -7.66 -11.52
N CYS A 136 -20.45 -6.38 -11.90
CA CYS A 136 -19.75 -5.93 -13.10
C CYS A 136 -18.28 -5.58 -12.79
N GLU A 137 -17.34 -6.28 -13.43
CA GLU A 137 -15.90 -6.10 -13.23
C GLU A 137 -15.38 -4.71 -13.65
N VAL A 138 -16.05 -4.06 -14.61
CA VAL A 138 -15.70 -2.71 -15.08
C VAL A 138 -16.39 -1.66 -14.20
N PRO A 139 -15.64 -0.74 -13.53
CA PRO A 139 -16.23 0.29 -12.69
C PRO A 139 -17.24 1.17 -13.46
N THR A 140 -18.39 1.46 -12.85
CA THR A 140 -19.49 2.23 -13.47
C THR A 140 -19.05 3.59 -14.02
N ILE A 141 -18.02 4.19 -13.42
CA ILE A 141 -17.41 5.44 -13.90
C ILE A 141 -16.72 5.26 -15.26
N GLU A 142 -16.07 4.12 -15.53
CA GLU A 142 -15.50 3.83 -16.84
C GLU A 142 -16.58 3.52 -17.88
N ILE A 143 -17.61 2.75 -17.54
CA ILE A 143 -18.76 2.51 -18.42
C ILE A 143 -19.38 3.86 -18.83
N SER A 144 -19.50 4.80 -17.88
CA SER A 144 -19.98 6.17 -18.17
C SER A 144 -19.05 6.99 -19.09
N LYS A 145 -17.72 6.77 -19.02
CA LYS A 145 -16.74 7.41 -19.91
C LYS A 145 -16.78 6.80 -21.31
N ARG A 146 -16.75 5.46 -21.42
CA ARG A 146 -16.85 4.71 -22.68
C ARG A 146 -18.14 5.08 -23.44
N ARG A 147 -19.27 5.21 -22.73
CA ARG A 147 -20.56 5.65 -23.30
C ARG A 147 -20.56 7.10 -23.80
N ARG A 148 -19.68 7.98 -23.30
CA ARG A 148 -19.49 9.36 -23.83
C ARG A 148 -18.52 9.45 -25.00
N ALA A 149 -17.69 8.43 -25.21
CA ALA A 149 -16.68 8.40 -26.28
C ALA A 149 -17.20 7.82 -27.61
N ARG A 150 -18.42 7.25 -27.63
CA ARG A 150 -19.02 6.68 -28.84
C ARG A 150 -19.78 7.77 -29.62
N PRO A 151 -19.46 8.03 -30.91
CA PRO A 151 -20.22 8.99 -31.71
C PRO A 151 -21.66 8.49 -31.96
N PRO A 152 -22.64 9.39 -32.13
CA PRO A 152 -24.00 9.00 -32.49
C PRO A 152 -24.04 8.46 -33.93
N PRO A 153 -24.93 7.48 -34.23
CA PRO A 153 -25.17 7.05 -35.60
C PRO A 153 -25.79 8.20 -36.43
N SER A 154 -25.46 8.24 -37.71
CA SER A 154 -26.00 9.22 -38.67
C SER A 154 -27.52 9.02 -38.90
N PRO A 155 -28.31 10.10 -39.00
CA PRO A 155 -29.75 9.99 -39.20
C PRO A 155 -30.10 9.48 -40.61
N VAL A 156 -30.93 8.44 -40.68
CA VAL A 156 -31.51 7.93 -41.93
C VAL A 156 -32.66 8.87 -42.34
N PRO A 157 -32.79 9.27 -43.62
CA PRO A 157 -33.90 10.12 -44.08
C PRO A 157 -35.24 9.36 -44.03
N PRO A 158 -36.36 10.02 -43.70
CA PRO A 158 -37.67 9.37 -43.63
C PRO A 158 -38.19 9.00 -45.03
N ARG A 159 -38.77 7.81 -45.15
CA ARG A 159 -39.67 7.44 -46.26
C ARG A 159 -41.14 7.54 -45.82
N PRO A 160 -42.08 7.81 -46.73
CA PRO A 160 -43.50 7.92 -46.39
C PRO A 160 -44.11 6.57 -46.02
N THR A 161 -45.15 6.61 -45.20
CA THR A 161 -46.16 5.56 -45.07
C THR A 161 -47.01 5.49 -46.34
N ASP A 162 -47.33 4.29 -46.84
CA ASP A 162 -48.72 3.80 -46.74
C ASP A 162 -48.89 2.29 -47.06
N LEU A 163 -50.08 1.77 -46.71
CA LEU A 163 -50.80 0.60 -47.26
C LEU A 163 -50.09 -0.76 -47.49
N GLY A 164 -50.55 -1.77 -46.74
CA GLY A 164 -51.22 -2.91 -47.38
C GLY A 164 -50.64 -4.34 -47.27
N ASN A 165 -51.51 -5.27 -46.90
CA ASN A 165 -51.54 -6.71 -47.21
C ASN A 165 -50.39 -7.68 -46.78
N SER A 166 -50.73 -8.47 -45.76
CA SER A 166 -50.43 -9.91 -45.60
C SER A 166 -50.90 -10.72 -46.85
N PRO A 167 -50.41 -11.95 -47.17
CA PRO A 167 -49.84 -12.94 -46.25
C PRO A 167 -48.62 -13.81 -46.68
N ARG A 168 -48.09 -14.54 -45.67
CA ARG A 168 -47.47 -15.90 -45.59
C ARG A 168 -47.44 -16.82 -46.84
N PRO A 169 -46.61 -17.92 -46.88
CA PRO A 169 -45.69 -18.48 -45.85
C PRO A 169 -44.22 -18.60 -46.39
N SER A 170 -43.35 -19.63 -46.32
CA SER A 170 -43.37 -21.03 -45.80
C SER A 170 -41.98 -21.71 -45.70
N PHE A 171 -41.88 -22.65 -44.73
CA PHE A 171 -41.12 -23.93 -44.68
C PHE A 171 -39.56 -24.06 -44.77
N MET A 172 -39.05 -24.80 -43.77
CA MET A 172 -37.99 -25.86 -43.74
C MET A 172 -36.56 -25.56 -44.27
N GLU A 173 -35.45 -25.87 -43.58
CA GLU A 173 -35.01 -27.00 -42.71
C GLU A 173 -34.19 -28.07 -43.48
N ALA A 174 -32.90 -28.19 -43.14
CA ALA A 174 -32.01 -29.34 -43.39
C ALA A 174 -30.69 -29.19 -42.58
N GLN A 175 -29.90 -30.26 -42.44
CA GLN A 175 -28.71 -30.34 -41.57
C GLN A 175 -27.39 -30.62 -42.33
N ALA A 176 -26.27 -30.52 -41.60
CA ALA A 176 -25.02 -31.29 -41.75
C ALA A 176 -24.05 -31.01 -42.95
N SER A 177 -22.92 -30.36 -42.63
CA SER A 177 -21.50 -30.81 -42.77
C SER A 177 -21.09 -31.93 -43.77
N PRO A 178 -19.79 -32.01 -44.20
CA PRO A 178 -18.76 -30.95 -44.34
C PRO A 178 -17.86 -31.08 -45.62
N GLY A 179 -17.06 -30.05 -45.94
CA GLY A 179 -15.74 -30.23 -46.60
C GLY A 179 -15.43 -29.52 -47.94
N THR A 180 -14.39 -28.68 -47.92
CA THR A 180 -13.31 -28.53 -48.93
C THR A 180 -13.57 -27.93 -50.34
N PHE A 181 -12.58 -27.14 -50.79
CA PHE A 181 -12.20 -26.80 -52.19
C PHE A 181 -12.80 -25.58 -52.92
N ASP A 182 -12.18 -24.42 -52.66
CA ASP A 182 -11.53 -23.49 -53.64
C ASP A 182 -12.28 -22.82 -54.83
N PRO A 183 -11.76 -21.68 -55.36
CA PRO A 183 -12.62 -20.63 -55.91
C PRO A 183 -12.67 -20.52 -57.45
N ALA A 184 -13.68 -19.79 -57.94
CA ALA A 184 -13.85 -19.37 -59.33
C ALA A 184 -13.90 -17.82 -59.48
N PRO A 185 -13.62 -17.22 -60.65
CA PRO A 185 -13.08 -15.86 -60.75
C PRO A 185 -13.87 -14.88 -61.65
N LEU A 186 -13.26 -13.71 -61.89
CA LEU A 186 -13.60 -12.69 -62.94
C LEU A 186 -14.83 -11.79 -62.68
N ARG A 187 -14.93 -10.58 -63.25
CA ARG A 187 -13.96 -9.47 -63.39
C ARG A 187 -14.70 -8.18 -63.81
N ARG A 188 -14.56 -7.10 -63.04
CA ARG A 188 -14.53 -5.67 -63.44
C ARG A 188 -15.39 -5.18 -64.64
N THR A 189 -16.23 -4.19 -64.38
CA THR A 189 -16.41 -3.00 -65.24
C THR A 189 -16.09 -1.71 -64.46
N GLN A 190 -15.87 -0.59 -65.14
CA GLN A 190 -15.40 0.68 -64.57
C GLN A 190 -15.96 1.88 -65.34
N THR A 191 -15.93 3.06 -64.71
CA THR A 191 -15.91 4.46 -65.21
C THR A 191 -17.15 5.29 -64.80
N GLY A 192 -17.02 6.59 -64.53
CA GLY A 192 -15.84 7.46 -64.60
C GLY A 192 -16.04 8.82 -63.88
N PHE A 193 -15.12 9.76 -64.09
CA PHE A 193 -15.17 11.15 -63.59
C PHE A 193 -14.99 12.13 -64.76
N SER A 194 -15.43 13.39 -64.60
CA SER A 194 -15.24 14.46 -65.59
C SER A 194 -15.04 15.82 -64.92
N ILE A 195 -14.20 16.67 -65.53
CA ILE A 195 -13.94 18.08 -65.19
C ILE A 195 -14.01 18.88 -66.51
N LYS A 196 -14.14 20.21 -66.46
CA LYS A 196 -14.10 21.10 -67.63
C LYS A 196 -13.04 22.20 -67.48
N SER A 197 -12.22 22.34 -68.54
CA SER A 197 -11.69 23.56 -69.21
C SER A 197 -11.31 24.82 -68.38
N ASP A 198 -10.27 25.58 -68.72
CA ASP A 198 -9.66 25.78 -70.06
C ASP A 198 -8.26 25.17 -70.30
N SER A 199 -7.70 25.46 -71.48
CA SER A 199 -6.57 24.84 -72.20
C SER A 199 -5.95 25.90 -73.16
N PRO A 200 -4.96 25.66 -74.06
CA PRO A 200 -4.29 24.40 -74.45
C PRO A 200 -2.72 24.54 -74.43
N ASP A 201 -1.85 23.74 -75.06
CA ASP A 201 -1.99 22.68 -76.08
C ASP A 201 -0.81 21.68 -76.10
N SER A 202 -1.00 20.49 -76.69
CA SER A 202 0.02 19.53 -77.20
C SER A 202 1.09 18.91 -76.23
N ASP A 203 1.49 17.63 -76.32
CA ASP A 203 0.80 16.44 -76.89
C ASP A 203 1.39 15.08 -76.42
N THR A 204 0.55 14.05 -76.30
CA THR A 204 0.85 12.57 -76.24
C THR A 204 1.91 11.96 -75.28
N SER A 205 1.83 10.70 -74.78
CA SER A 205 0.72 9.76 -74.56
C SER A 205 1.16 8.51 -73.71
N ALA A 206 0.20 7.63 -73.37
CA ALA A 206 0.37 6.17 -73.10
C ALA A 206 0.91 5.63 -71.74
N SER A 207 0.05 5.66 -70.71
CA SER A 207 -0.32 4.56 -69.77
C SER A 207 0.51 3.25 -69.68
N ARG A 208 0.85 2.82 -68.44
CA ARG A 208 0.52 1.49 -67.85
C ARG A 208 0.95 1.34 -66.38
N ASN A 209 0.23 0.50 -65.61
CA ASN A 209 0.64 -0.08 -64.33
C ASN A 209 0.10 -1.52 -64.23
N PRO A 210 0.93 -2.51 -63.87
CA PRO A 210 0.55 -3.44 -62.79
C PRO A 210 1.72 -3.83 -61.86
N SER A 211 1.40 -4.41 -60.70
CA SER A 211 2.34 -4.66 -59.60
C SER A 211 3.20 -5.93 -59.72
N ALA A 212 4.30 -5.91 -58.96
CA ALA A 212 5.08 -7.05 -58.43
C ALA A 212 5.89 -7.92 -59.40
N ARG A 213 7.22 -7.73 -59.38
CA ARG A 213 8.23 -8.81 -59.45
C ARG A 213 9.59 -8.38 -58.88
N LEU A 214 10.49 -9.36 -58.81
CA LEU A 214 11.82 -9.39 -58.19
C LEU A 214 12.76 -8.20 -58.51
N LEU A 215 13.72 -8.02 -57.59
CA LEU A 215 15.13 -7.63 -57.82
C LEU A 215 15.50 -7.28 -59.28
N ALA A 216 15.42 -5.99 -59.59
CA ALA A 216 16.20 -5.36 -60.65
C ALA A 216 16.30 -3.86 -60.33
N ASN A 217 17.51 -3.37 -60.02
CA ASN A 217 17.79 -1.95 -60.19
C ASN A 217 17.84 -1.68 -61.70
N PRO A 218 16.97 -0.83 -62.28
CA PRO A 218 17.24 -0.31 -63.61
C PRO A 218 18.46 0.61 -63.51
N THR A 219 19.53 0.26 -64.23
CA THR A 219 20.72 1.11 -64.33
C THR A 219 20.40 2.37 -65.12
N VAL A 220 19.96 3.41 -64.41
CA VAL A 220 20.11 4.80 -64.86
C VAL A 220 21.56 5.17 -64.61
N ASP A 221 22.23 5.67 -65.65
CA ASP A 221 23.66 5.99 -65.66
C ASP A 221 23.97 7.23 -64.81
N HIS A 222 24.00 7.04 -63.49
CA HIS A 222 24.18 8.12 -62.52
C HIS A 222 25.66 8.31 -62.17
N ASP A 223 26.38 8.99 -63.05
CA ASP A 223 27.79 9.44 -62.94
C ASP A 223 28.34 9.40 -61.50
N GLU A 224 29.09 8.33 -61.19
CA GLU A 224 29.60 8.08 -59.83
C GLU A 224 30.55 9.17 -59.35
N ARG A 225 31.10 9.98 -60.28
CA ARG A 225 32.01 11.10 -59.99
C ARG A 225 31.32 12.34 -59.42
N ARG A 226 30.00 12.26 -59.15
CA ARG A 226 29.19 13.38 -58.64
C ARG A 226 28.46 13.15 -57.31
N ARG A 227 28.70 12.04 -56.61
CA ARG A 227 28.21 11.89 -55.22
C ARG A 227 28.91 12.91 -54.32
N SER A 228 28.15 13.60 -53.47
CA SER A 228 28.74 14.58 -52.54
C SER A 228 29.41 13.88 -51.35
N PHE A 229 30.46 14.49 -50.77
CA PHE A 229 31.09 13.93 -49.55
C PHE A 229 30.09 13.69 -48.41
N ILE A 230 29.09 14.57 -48.27
CA ILE A 230 28.02 14.46 -47.27
C ILE A 230 27.13 13.23 -47.56
N GLU A 231 26.79 13.00 -48.83
CA GLU A 231 25.98 11.86 -49.27
C GLU A 231 26.71 10.52 -49.09
N ILE A 232 28.02 10.48 -49.39
CA ILE A 232 28.89 9.33 -49.13
C ILE A 232 28.92 9.05 -47.62
N GLN A 233 29.21 10.06 -46.80
CA GLN A 233 29.31 9.91 -45.35
C GLN A 233 27.95 9.57 -44.69
N GLN A 234 26.82 10.04 -45.24
CA GLN A 234 25.48 9.63 -44.79
C GLN A 234 25.09 8.22 -45.26
N ALA A 235 25.61 7.74 -46.40
CA ALA A 235 25.45 6.35 -46.80
C ALA A 235 26.26 5.43 -45.89
N GLU A 236 27.54 5.74 -45.67
CA GLU A 236 28.45 5.02 -44.77
C GLU A 236 27.93 4.98 -43.33
N MET A 237 27.44 6.11 -42.79
CA MET A 237 26.85 6.17 -41.45
C MET A 237 25.57 5.32 -41.33
N ARG A 238 24.70 5.32 -42.35
CA ARG A 238 23.50 4.48 -42.39
C ARG A 238 23.83 2.99 -42.54
N GLU A 239 24.88 2.66 -43.29
CA GLU A 239 25.35 1.28 -43.39
C GLU A 239 25.96 0.81 -42.07
N ALA A 240 26.80 1.64 -41.43
CA ALA A 240 27.37 1.35 -40.11
C ALA A 240 26.27 1.19 -39.03
N GLU A 241 25.24 2.03 -39.05
CA GLU A 241 24.05 1.89 -38.19
C GLU A 241 23.31 0.57 -38.45
N GLY A 242 23.06 0.23 -39.73
CA GLY A 242 22.44 -1.04 -40.11
C GLY A 242 23.26 -2.27 -39.69
N GLN A 243 24.58 -2.25 -39.90
CA GLN A 243 25.48 -3.32 -39.46
C GLN A 243 25.54 -3.42 -37.93
N ALA A 244 25.53 -2.29 -37.20
CA ALA A 244 25.48 -2.27 -35.74
C ALA A 244 24.15 -2.86 -35.23
N PHE A 245 23.03 -2.52 -35.86
CA PHE A 245 21.72 -3.05 -35.52
C PHE A 245 21.63 -4.57 -35.75
N VAL A 246 22.15 -5.06 -36.89
CA VAL A 246 22.22 -6.51 -37.16
C VAL A 246 23.13 -7.24 -36.17
N LYS A 247 24.28 -6.66 -35.79
CA LYS A 247 25.17 -7.21 -34.76
C LYS A 247 24.51 -7.23 -33.39
N ALA A 248 23.79 -6.17 -33.00
CA ALA A 248 23.05 -6.09 -31.75
C ALA A 248 21.89 -7.11 -31.69
N VAL A 249 21.11 -7.26 -32.77
CA VAL A 249 20.04 -8.26 -32.87
C VAL A 249 20.60 -9.68 -32.80
N ARG A 250 21.72 -9.98 -33.47
CA ARG A 250 22.37 -11.31 -33.38
C ARG A 250 22.86 -11.59 -31.95
N ALA A 251 23.55 -10.62 -31.33
CA ALA A 251 24.03 -10.75 -29.96
C ALA A 251 22.89 -10.92 -28.93
N ALA A 252 21.76 -10.23 -29.12
CA ALA A 252 20.56 -10.36 -28.28
C ALA A 252 19.79 -11.67 -28.51
N SER A 253 19.97 -12.34 -29.65
CA SER A 253 19.27 -13.58 -30.00
C SER A 253 19.99 -14.85 -29.54
N GLY A 254 21.28 -14.77 -29.15
CA GLY A 254 22.05 -15.89 -28.60
C GLY A 254 22.38 -17.02 -29.59
N ASP A 255 22.26 -16.77 -30.90
CA ASP A 255 22.51 -17.75 -31.96
C ASP A 255 24.00 -17.72 -32.37
N ASP A 256 24.79 -18.61 -31.77
CA ASP A 256 26.23 -18.78 -32.02
C ASP A 256 26.49 -19.95 -33.01
N SER A 257 25.79 -19.92 -34.15
CA SER A 257 25.87 -20.94 -35.20
C SER A 257 27.03 -20.70 -36.16
N LYS A 258 28.16 -21.34 -35.85
CA LYS A 258 29.41 -21.30 -36.63
C LYS A 258 29.26 -21.92 -38.03
N TRP A 259 29.54 -21.12 -39.07
CA TRP A 259 29.89 -21.58 -40.42
C TRP A 259 31.26 -21.03 -40.84
N ASP A 260 31.91 -21.76 -41.72
CA ASP A 260 33.27 -21.58 -42.25
C ASP A 260 33.18 -21.77 -43.80
N GLU A 261 34.28 -21.57 -44.53
CA GLU A 261 34.35 -21.31 -45.99
C GLU A 261 34.08 -19.83 -46.38
N GLY A 262 34.80 -19.22 -47.34
CA GLY A 262 35.97 -19.71 -48.08
C GLY A 262 36.25 -18.83 -49.31
N GLU A 263 37.55 -18.66 -49.68
CA GLU A 263 38.04 -17.91 -50.86
C GLU A 263 37.73 -16.38 -50.90
N ALA A 264 38.53 -15.50 -51.51
CA ALA A 264 39.95 -15.53 -51.87
C ALA A 264 40.49 -14.08 -51.93
N ALA A 265 41.82 -13.89 -51.79
CA ALA A 265 42.45 -12.56 -51.74
C ALA A 265 42.97 -12.06 -53.11
N PRO A 266 42.98 -10.74 -53.31
CA PRO A 266 44.04 -10.04 -54.06
C PRO A 266 44.71 -8.92 -53.21
N PRO A 267 45.82 -8.30 -53.66
CA PRO A 267 46.99 -8.18 -52.78
C PRO A 267 47.46 -6.77 -52.41
N THR A 268 48.29 -6.68 -51.36
CA THR A 268 49.09 -5.50 -51.00
C THR A 268 50.58 -5.73 -51.34
N PRO A 269 51.30 -4.76 -51.94
CA PRO A 269 52.73 -4.90 -52.25
C PRO A 269 53.64 -5.00 -51.01
N LEU A 270 54.85 -5.54 -51.25
CA LEU A 270 55.89 -5.85 -50.27
C LEU A 270 56.70 -4.63 -49.83
N GLU A 271 57.08 -4.58 -48.55
CA GLU A 271 58.39 -4.03 -48.10
C GLU A 271 59.17 -5.13 -47.35
N PRO A 272 60.50 -5.25 -47.54
CA PRO A 272 61.30 -6.33 -46.94
C PRO A 272 62.16 -5.92 -45.72
N GLU A 273 62.06 -6.73 -44.66
CA GLU A 273 63.17 -7.32 -43.88
C GLU A 273 64.37 -6.46 -43.43
N ALA A 274 64.49 -6.24 -42.09
CA ALA A 274 65.57 -6.79 -41.24
C ALA A 274 65.49 -6.25 -39.79
N GLY A 275 65.66 -7.03 -38.71
CA GLY A 275 65.75 -8.49 -38.59
C GLY A 275 66.35 -8.95 -37.23
N SER A 276 65.98 -10.16 -36.76
CA SER A 276 66.67 -11.00 -35.75
C SER A 276 66.87 -10.46 -34.29
N ALA A 277 66.89 -11.28 -33.22
CA ALA A 277 66.88 -12.75 -33.09
C ALA A 277 66.41 -13.24 -31.68
N MET A 278 65.81 -14.44 -31.59
CA MET A 278 65.80 -15.41 -30.46
C MET A 278 65.23 -14.95 -29.07
N THR A 279 64.62 -15.76 -28.18
CA THR A 279 64.19 -17.19 -28.06
C THR A 279 63.22 -17.28 -26.84
N ALA A 280 62.38 -18.30 -26.57
CA ALA A 280 62.04 -19.58 -27.21
C ALA A 280 60.52 -19.88 -26.99
N SER A 281 60.11 -21.10 -26.61
CA SER A 281 58.68 -21.49 -26.36
C SER A 281 58.57 -22.60 -25.26
N PRO A 282 57.50 -23.42 -25.09
CA PRO A 282 56.83 -23.54 -23.78
C PRO A 282 56.68 -25.01 -23.29
N ASP A 283 55.74 -25.30 -22.38
CA ASP A 283 55.26 -26.67 -22.12
C ASP A 283 53.74 -26.74 -21.85
N ALA A 284 53.13 -27.94 -21.97
CA ALA A 284 51.68 -28.18 -21.94
C ALA A 284 51.26 -29.30 -20.94
N ILE A 285 49.99 -29.71 -20.82
CA ILE A 285 49.34 -30.75 -21.65
C ILE A 285 47.82 -30.84 -21.34
N LYS A 286 47.03 -31.45 -22.24
CA LYS A 286 45.55 -31.56 -22.22
C LYS A 286 45.04 -32.93 -21.71
N THR A 287 43.73 -33.04 -21.42
CA THR A 287 43.00 -34.30 -21.15
C THR A 287 41.91 -34.60 -22.22
N PRO A 288 41.70 -35.88 -22.64
CA PRO A 288 40.65 -36.31 -23.59
C PRO A 288 39.45 -37.06 -22.94
N ARG A 289 38.60 -37.73 -23.73
CA ARG A 289 37.21 -38.20 -23.39
C ARG A 289 36.83 -39.58 -24.02
N PHE A 290 35.58 -40.05 -23.80
CA PHE A 290 34.85 -41.21 -24.42
C PHE A 290 35.11 -42.63 -23.83
N PRO A 291 34.28 -43.70 -24.09
CA PRO A 291 32.84 -43.85 -24.45
C PRO A 291 32.05 -44.89 -23.55
N PRO A 292 30.74 -45.23 -23.80
CA PRO A 292 29.90 -46.17 -22.98
C PRO A 292 29.70 -47.60 -23.58
N PRO A 293 29.19 -48.62 -22.82
CA PRO A 293 27.75 -49.02 -22.88
C PRO A 293 27.14 -49.71 -21.60
N GLN A 294 25.89 -50.22 -21.70
CA GLN A 294 25.09 -51.05 -20.73
C GLN A 294 25.49 -52.57 -20.74
N PRO A 295 25.04 -53.49 -19.82
CA PRO A 295 23.72 -53.60 -19.14
C PRO A 295 23.67 -54.15 -17.67
N SER A 296 22.45 -54.43 -17.16
CA SER A 296 22.08 -55.10 -15.87
C SER A 296 22.10 -56.66 -15.98
N PRO A 297 21.89 -57.54 -14.94
CA PRO A 297 21.09 -57.37 -13.68
C PRO A 297 21.54 -58.13 -12.38
N ASN A 298 20.63 -58.21 -11.39
CA ASN A 298 20.48 -59.18 -10.25
C ASN A 298 21.07 -58.91 -8.84
N HIS A 299 20.42 -59.56 -7.85
CA HIS A 299 20.51 -59.49 -6.38
C HIS A 299 21.65 -60.40 -5.78
N PRO A 300 21.90 -60.55 -4.43
CA PRO A 300 21.17 -60.05 -3.24
C PRO A 300 21.98 -59.52 -2.02
N THR A 301 21.23 -58.95 -1.06
CA THR A 301 21.39 -58.89 0.42
C THR A 301 22.73 -59.20 1.13
N SER A 302 23.27 -58.20 1.85
CA SER A 302 23.95 -58.39 3.16
C SER A 302 23.89 -57.11 4.03
N ALA A 303 24.10 -57.23 5.35
CA ALA A 303 23.86 -56.16 6.34
C ALA A 303 24.94 -55.04 6.39
N PRO A 304 24.61 -53.82 6.89
CA PRO A 304 25.57 -52.73 7.06
C PRO A 304 26.41 -52.84 8.37
N PRO A 305 27.75 -52.80 8.31
CA PRO A 305 28.63 -52.61 9.48
C PRO A 305 28.72 -51.12 9.90
N PRO A 306 29.25 -50.81 11.11
CA PRO A 306 29.07 -49.50 11.74
C PRO A 306 29.99 -48.38 11.23
N ILE A 307 29.59 -47.12 11.47
CA ILE A 307 30.35 -45.91 11.15
C ILE A 307 31.27 -45.52 12.33
N PRO A 308 32.61 -45.58 12.20
CA PRO A 308 33.54 -44.92 13.12
C PRO A 308 33.67 -43.42 12.77
N ALA A 309 33.99 -42.59 13.77
CA ALA A 309 33.86 -41.12 13.66
C ALA A 309 35.18 -40.34 13.65
N LYS A 310 35.08 -39.07 13.23
CA LYS A 310 36.02 -37.92 13.40
C LYS A 310 37.30 -37.88 12.55
N ARG A 311 37.44 -36.78 11.81
CA ARG A 311 38.41 -35.71 12.16
C ARG A 311 37.72 -34.34 12.06
N GLN A 312 37.96 -33.46 13.04
CA GLN A 312 37.47 -32.07 13.09
C GLN A 312 38.65 -31.10 13.15
N ARG A 313 38.41 -29.80 12.88
CA ARG A 313 39.33 -28.69 13.16
C ARG A 313 39.05 -28.09 14.56
N PRO A 314 39.97 -27.30 15.15
CA PRO A 314 40.08 -27.19 16.62
C PRO A 314 39.29 -26.05 17.28
N HIS A 315 39.12 -26.17 18.60
CA HIS A 315 38.70 -25.13 19.56
C HIS A 315 39.75 -25.01 20.69
N PRO A 316 39.77 -23.90 21.49
CA PRO A 316 40.65 -23.73 22.65
C PRO A 316 40.20 -24.49 23.92
N SER A 317 41.04 -24.49 24.96
CA SER A 317 41.01 -25.47 26.08
C SER A 317 40.38 -24.97 27.40
N PRO A 318 39.92 -25.89 28.30
CA PRO A 318 39.35 -25.59 29.64
C PRO A 318 40.31 -25.85 30.83
N VAL A 319 39.85 -25.60 32.06
CA VAL A 319 40.55 -25.76 33.37
C VAL A 319 39.59 -26.44 34.40
N PRO A 320 40.08 -27.24 35.40
CA PRO A 320 39.27 -28.29 36.08
C PRO A 320 38.72 -27.94 37.50
N PRO A 321 37.89 -28.82 38.13
CA PRO A 321 37.17 -28.54 39.39
C PRO A 321 37.70 -29.27 40.67
N PRO A 322 37.26 -28.85 41.89
CA PRO A 322 37.43 -29.58 43.16
C PRO A 322 36.10 -30.12 43.78
N PRO A 323 36.14 -30.98 44.84
CA PRO A 323 34.97 -31.72 45.37
C PRO A 323 34.57 -31.31 46.84
N PRO A 324 33.99 -32.13 47.76
CA PRO A 324 32.61 -31.88 48.22
C PRO A 324 32.32 -31.84 49.75
N GLU A 325 31.11 -31.33 50.08
CA GLU A 325 30.19 -31.74 51.19
C GLU A 325 30.67 -31.84 52.66
N HIS A 326 30.23 -30.91 53.53
CA HIS A 326 29.52 -31.15 54.83
C HIS A 326 29.16 -29.82 55.55
N ALA A 327 28.32 -29.84 56.59
CA ALA A 327 27.68 -28.65 57.22
C ALA A 327 28.04 -28.40 58.70
N PRO A 328 27.92 -27.13 59.18
CA PRO A 328 27.62 -26.84 60.59
C PRO A 328 26.53 -25.73 60.80
N PRO A 329 26.01 -25.51 62.03
CA PRO A 329 24.81 -24.69 62.29
C PRO A 329 25.15 -23.33 63.03
N PRO A 330 24.30 -22.66 63.86
CA PRO A 330 24.22 -21.19 63.90
C PRO A 330 25.07 -20.50 64.99
N TYR A 331 25.10 -19.15 65.02
CA TYR A 331 24.76 -18.30 66.21
C TYR A 331 24.84 -16.77 65.90
N THR A 332 24.58 -15.93 66.91
CA THR A 332 24.29 -14.48 66.85
C THR A 332 25.52 -13.54 66.74
N PRO A 333 25.38 -12.35 66.11
CA PRO A 333 26.41 -11.29 66.14
C PRO A 333 26.35 -10.44 67.43
N THR A 334 27.44 -9.74 67.77
CA THR A 334 27.49 -8.78 68.89
C THR A 334 28.13 -7.45 68.49
N VAL A 335 27.68 -6.37 69.13
CA VAL A 335 27.95 -4.95 68.85
C VAL A 335 29.43 -4.55 69.04
N SER A 336 29.98 -3.66 68.19
CA SER A 336 30.56 -2.35 68.62
C SER A 336 31.50 -1.63 67.63
N GLN A 337 31.17 -0.36 67.32
CA GLN A 337 32.03 0.85 67.48
C GLN A 337 33.31 1.02 66.60
N THR A 338 33.84 2.23 66.27
CA THR A 338 33.46 3.63 66.59
C THR A 338 34.03 4.66 65.56
N ASN A 339 33.61 5.93 65.73
CA ASN A 339 34.31 7.19 65.35
C ASN A 339 34.23 7.77 63.92
N SER A 340 33.28 8.71 63.77
CA SER A 340 33.35 9.95 62.95
C SER A 340 34.50 10.88 63.43
N PRO A 341 34.87 12.01 62.75
CA PRO A 341 34.02 13.19 62.46
C PRO A 341 34.29 13.86 61.07
N GLU A 342 33.62 14.91 60.58
CA GLU A 342 32.31 15.54 60.84
C GLU A 342 31.82 16.35 59.61
N ARG A 343 30.48 16.44 59.42
CA ARG A 343 29.61 17.61 59.07
C ARG A 343 30.03 18.65 57.97
N LEU A 344 29.14 19.48 57.40
CA LEU A 344 27.72 19.83 57.68
C LEU A 344 26.81 19.52 56.46
N LYS A 345 25.65 18.84 56.60
CA LYS A 345 24.30 19.32 57.03
C LYS A 345 23.59 20.22 55.99
N HIS A 346 22.28 20.16 55.73
CA HIS A 346 21.11 19.35 56.15
C HIS A 346 19.92 19.67 55.19
N ALA A 347 18.76 19.01 55.11
CA ALA A 347 18.13 17.77 55.65
C ALA A 347 16.98 17.40 54.66
N ALA A 348 16.64 16.14 54.33
CA ALA A 348 16.04 15.07 55.15
C ALA A 348 14.66 15.45 55.75
N ARG A 349 13.62 14.60 55.77
CA ARG A 349 13.51 13.11 55.81
C ARG A 349 12.50 12.59 54.75
N GLN A 350 12.60 11.39 54.16
CA GLN A 350 12.66 10.01 54.73
C GLN A 350 11.36 9.62 55.49
N HIS A 351 10.83 8.38 55.42
CA HIS A 351 11.49 7.07 55.51
C HIS A 351 11.03 6.03 54.45
N ALA A 352 11.58 4.81 54.50
CA ALA A 352 11.35 3.73 53.54
C ALA A 352 11.25 2.35 54.22
N GLN A 353 10.76 1.34 53.49
CA GLN A 353 10.97 -0.10 53.74
C GLN A 353 10.83 -0.90 52.42
N SER A 354 11.45 -2.08 52.36
CA SER A 354 11.60 -2.89 51.12
C SER A 354 11.06 -4.31 51.28
N PRO A 355 10.69 -4.98 50.18
CA PRO A 355 10.69 -6.45 50.11
C PRO A 355 11.45 -7.01 48.90
N VAL A 356 11.77 -8.31 48.91
CA VAL A 356 12.35 -9.07 47.79
C VAL A 356 11.62 -10.41 47.64
N SER A 357 11.16 -10.71 46.41
CA SER A 357 10.80 -12.00 45.77
C SER A 357 10.25 -13.17 46.64
N LEU A 358 9.09 -13.75 46.31
CA LEU A 358 8.97 -14.80 45.28
C LEU A 358 7.51 -15.23 44.95
N VAL A 359 7.29 -15.68 43.69
CA VAL A 359 6.18 -16.47 43.06
C VAL A 359 4.68 -16.26 43.37
N SER A 360 3.92 -16.23 42.26
CA SER A 360 2.57 -16.82 42.04
C SER A 360 1.33 -16.34 42.81
N ALA A 361 0.54 -15.46 42.17
CA ALA A 361 -0.92 -15.36 42.35
C ALA A 361 -1.58 -14.80 41.07
N ALA A 362 -2.87 -15.08 40.86
CA ALA A 362 -3.62 -14.63 39.67
C ALA A 362 -3.88 -13.10 39.67
N SER A 363 -3.83 -12.47 38.50
CA SER A 363 -3.95 -11.01 38.34
C SER A 363 -5.35 -10.59 37.88
N SER A 364 -6.26 -10.37 38.83
CA SER A 364 -7.59 -9.80 38.58
C SER A 364 -7.51 -8.30 38.26
N LEU A 365 -7.85 -7.89 37.03
CA LEU A 365 -7.89 -6.48 36.63
C LEU A 365 -9.24 -5.83 37.01
N HIS A 366 -9.24 -5.00 38.05
CA HIS A 366 -10.34 -4.10 38.37
C HIS A 366 -9.93 -2.63 38.08
N HIS A 367 -10.69 -1.95 37.22
CA HIS A 367 -10.50 -0.52 36.97
C HIS A 367 -11.15 0.35 38.07
N PRO A 368 -10.46 1.38 38.60
CA PRO A 368 -11.04 2.31 39.55
C PRO A 368 -11.84 3.42 38.85
N PHE A 369 -13.14 3.51 39.13
CA PHE A 369 -13.98 4.63 38.69
C PHE A 369 -13.63 5.92 39.44
N SER A 370 -12.98 6.87 38.76
CA SER A 370 -12.74 8.22 39.29
C SER A 370 -13.94 9.14 39.01
N ALA A 371 -14.88 9.21 39.95
CA ALA A 371 -15.94 10.23 39.93
C ALA A 371 -15.38 11.60 40.36
N ARG A 372 -15.46 12.61 39.49
CA ARG A 372 -15.14 14.01 39.83
C ARG A 372 -16.29 14.67 40.60
N GLN A 373 -15.93 15.71 41.36
CA GLN A 373 -16.75 16.36 42.39
C GLN A 373 -18.02 17.06 41.84
N GLY A 374 -19.07 17.10 42.66
CA GLY A 374 -20.32 17.82 42.39
C GLY A 374 -21.02 18.30 43.67
N SER A 375 -20.49 19.35 44.30
CA SER A 375 -21.04 20.14 45.44
C SER A 375 -21.41 19.42 46.76
N LYS A 376 -21.22 20.15 47.87
CA LYS A 376 -21.71 19.81 49.21
C LYS A 376 -22.99 20.60 49.52
N LEU A 377 -23.83 20.09 50.43
CA LEU A 377 -24.50 20.86 51.50
C LEU A 377 -25.22 19.90 52.47
N GLY A 378 -25.26 20.23 53.77
CA GLY A 378 -26.05 19.53 54.80
C GLY A 378 -25.23 18.66 55.76
N ASP A 379 -24.94 19.19 56.95
CA ASP A 379 -24.53 18.42 58.12
C ASP A 379 -25.75 17.75 58.80
N HIS A 380 -25.55 16.57 59.40
CA HIS A 380 -25.79 16.33 60.83
C HIS A 380 -25.34 14.91 61.23
N SER A 381 -25.26 14.63 62.54
CA SER A 381 -24.42 13.57 63.10
C SER A 381 -25.06 12.79 64.26
N LEU A 382 -24.52 11.58 64.50
CA LEU A 382 -24.76 10.68 65.66
C LEU A 382 -26.08 9.88 65.64
N PRO A 383 -26.16 8.71 66.32
CA PRO A 383 -25.11 7.75 66.69
C PRO A 383 -25.38 6.32 66.13
N VAL A 384 -24.48 5.36 66.42
CA VAL A 384 -24.59 3.96 65.97
C VAL A 384 -25.32 3.08 66.99
N THR A 385 -26.20 2.20 66.51
CA THR A 385 -26.51 0.89 67.14
C THR A 385 -26.61 -0.19 66.07
N PRO A 386 -26.19 -1.44 66.33
CA PRO A 386 -25.93 -2.42 65.27
C PRO A 386 -27.11 -3.36 64.97
N LEU A 387 -27.41 -3.58 63.68
CA LEU A 387 -28.12 -4.77 63.21
C LEU A 387 -27.34 -5.47 62.09
N MET A 388 -27.08 -6.76 62.34
CA MET A 388 -26.93 -7.87 61.40
C MET A 388 -26.49 -7.61 59.94
N GLY A 389 -25.29 -8.10 59.63
CA GLY A 389 -25.11 -8.95 58.44
C GLY A 389 -25.32 -8.32 57.07
N GLY A 390 -24.55 -7.28 56.73
CA GLY A 390 -24.39 -6.85 55.34
C GLY A 390 -23.64 -7.89 54.51
N SER A 391 -24.36 -8.87 53.95
CA SER A 391 -23.84 -9.76 52.89
C SER A 391 -23.34 -8.91 51.72
N SER A 392 -22.18 -9.25 51.14
CA SER A 392 -21.67 -8.43 50.04
C SER A 392 -22.56 -8.55 48.81
N PHE A 393 -22.56 -7.52 47.96
CA PHE A 393 -23.29 -7.56 46.69
C PHE A 393 -22.80 -8.71 45.78
N HIS A 394 -21.56 -9.17 45.98
CA HIS A 394 -21.00 -10.35 45.34
C HIS A 394 -21.63 -11.65 45.87
N ASP A 395 -21.82 -11.78 47.18
CA ASP A 395 -22.45 -12.96 47.79
C ASP A 395 -23.92 -13.09 47.37
N VAL A 396 -24.66 -11.97 47.30
CA VAL A 396 -26.04 -11.95 46.81
C VAL A 396 -26.12 -12.35 45.34
N VAL A 397 -25.19 -11.88 44.50
CA VAL A 397 -25.11 -12.29 43.08
C VAL A 397 -24.68 -13.74 42.92
N SER A 398 -23.78 -14.26 43.77
CA SER A 398 -23.38 -15.68 43.74
C SER A 398 -24.52 -16.58 44.20
N ALA A 399 -25.21 -16.25 45.30
CA ALA A 399 -26.36 -17.00 45.77
C ALA A 399 -27.48 -17.04 44.73
N ALA A 400 -27.79 -15.92 44.07
CA ALA A 400 -28.74 -15.87 42.97
C ALA A 400 -28.28 -16.63 41.71
N ALA A 401 -26.97 -16.82 41.53
CA ALA A 401 -26.38 -17.58 40.42
C ALA A 401 -26.41 -19.09 40.66
N ASP A 402 -26.06 -19.54 41.86
CA ASP A 402 -26.11 -20.94 42.25
C ASP A 402 -27.57 -21.42 42.37
N ASP A 403 -28.49 -20.58 42.86
CA ASP A 403 -29.94 -20.84 42.82
C ASP A 403 -30.46 -20.99 41.38
N ALA A 404 -30.08 -20.10 40.45
CA ALA A 404 -30.49 -20.22 39.04
C ALA A 404 -29.98 -21.51 38.37
N MET A 405 -28.78 -21.97 38.73
CA MET A 405 -28.21 -23.23 38.27
C MET A 405 -28.88 -24.44 38.93
N SER A 406 -29.18 -24.37 40.23
CA SER A 406 -29.91 -25.41 40.97
C SER A 406 -31.29 -25.66 40.37
N ILE A 407 -32.06 -24.59 40.09
CA ILE A 407 -33.38 -24.68 39.45
C ILE A 407 -33.30 -25.31 38.06
N PHE A 408 -32.25 -25.02 37.27
CA PHE A 408 -32.03 -25.67 35.98
C PHE A 408 -31.79 -27.19 36.14
N VAL A 409 -30.94 -27.58 37.09
CA VAL A 409 -30.60 -28.99 37.36
C VAL A 409 -31.81 -29.74 37.91
N GLU A 410 -32.54 -29.18 38.86
CA GLU A 410 -33.75 -29.77 39.45
C GLU A 410 -34.80 -30.09 38.38
N ARG A 411 -35.11 -29.12 37.52
CA ARG A 411 -36.10 -29.29 36.45
C ARG A 411 -35.66 -30.26 35.35
N THR A 412 -34.37 -30.52 35.19
CA THR A 412 -33.83 -31.44 34.16
C THR A 412 -33.39 -32.81 34.70
N ARG A 413 -33.29 -32.97 36.04
CA ARG A 413 -32.85 -34.22 36.70
C ARG A 413 -33.67 -35.45 36.32
N HIS A 414 -34.95 -35.28 35.96
CA HIS A 414 -35.81 -36.37 35.49
C HIS A 414 -35.30 -37.07 34.20
N LEU A 415 -34.37 -36.44 33.48
CA LEU A 415 -33.73 -37.00 32.28
C LEU A 415 -32.48 -37.85 32.58
N PHE A 416 -31.89 -37.73 33.77
CA PHE A 416 -30.56 -38.31 34.06
C PHE A 416 -30.57 -39.84 34.04
N GLU A 417 -31.64 -40.46 34.51
CA GLU A 417 -31.81 -41.93 34.49
C GLU A 417 -31.93 -42.44 33.05
N LEU A 418 -32.58 -41.67 32.17
CA LEU A 418 -32.70 -41.97 30.75
C LEU A 418 -31.38 -41.76 29.99
N PHE A 419 -30.58 -40.75 30.38
CA PHE A 419 -29.20 -40.61 29.91
C PHE A 419 -28.34 -41.80 30.34
N ARG A 420 -28.47 -42.26 31.60
CA ARG A 420 -27.74 -43.42 32.13
C ARG A 420 -28.06 -44.71 31.39
N LEU A 421 -29.36 -45.06 31.32
CA LEU A 421 -29.85 -46.23 30.61
C LEU A 421 -29.42 -46.25 29.14
N HIS A 422 -29.47 -45.11 28.45
CA HIS A 422 -29.05 -45.05 27.05
C HIS A 422 -27.52 -45.10 26.89
N ALA A 423 -26.75 -44.40 27.72
CA ALA A 423 -25.29 -44.45 27.67
C ALA A 423 -24.77 -45.88 27.92
N GLU A 424 -25.25 -46.54 28.98
CA GLU A 424 -24.86 -47.91 29.34
C GLU A 424 -25.29 -48.94 28.28
N SER A 425 -26.38 -48.69 27.54
CA SER A 425 -26.79 -49.54 26.39
C SER A 425 -25.83 -49.50 25.20
N VAL A 426 -24.93 -48.50 25.12
CA VAL A 426 -23.94 -48.35 24.05
C VAL A 426 -22.51 -48.64 24.57
N ARG A 427 -22.16 -48.13 25.76
CA ARG A 427 -20.86 -48.36 26.40
C ARG A 427 -20.98 -48.23 27.93
N PRO A 428 -20.48 -49.19 28.73
CA PRO A 428 -20.48 -49.08 30.19
C PRO A 428 -19.75 -47.83 30.67
N LEU A 429 -20.40 -47.00 31.48
CA LEU A 429 -19.84 -45.71 31.94
C LEU A 429 -18.51 -45.88 32.69
N LEU A 430 -18.39 -46.92 33.52
CA LEU A 430 -17.16 -47.31 34.23
C LEU A 430 -15.98 -47.75 33.31
N SER A 431 -16.15 -47.72 31.98
CA SER A 431 -15.09 -47.94 30.99
C SER A 431 -14.64 -46.66 30.27
N CYS A 432 -15.24 -45.51 30.57
CA CYS A 432 -14.95 -44.24 29.92
C CYS A 432 -13.85 -43.47 30.67
N ALA A 433 -12.86 -42.94 29.94
CA ALA A 433 -11.85 -42.06 30.52
C ALA A 433 -12.42 -40.65 30.76
N PRO A 434 -11.91 -39.88 31.76
CA PRO A 434 -12.35 -38.51 32.01
C PRO A 434 -12.30 -37.60 30.77
N ASN A 435 -11.30 -37.76 29.90
CA ASN A 435 -11.17 -36.98 28.65
C ASN A 435 -12.21 -37.31 27.58
N GLU A 436 -12.85 -38.48 27.64
CA GLU A 436 -13.96 -38.85 26.75
C GLU A 436 -15.26 -38.20 27.24
N LEU A 437 -15.50 -38.21 28.56
CA LEU A 437 -16.62 -37.51 29.20
C LEU A 437 -16.51 -36.00 28.98
N ALA A 438 -15.32 -35.42 29.17
CA ALA A 438 -15.04 -33.99 28.95
C ALA A 438 -15.36 -33.54 27.52
N ARG A 439 -14.92 -34.29 26.49
CA ARG A 439 -15.24 -33.99 25.08
C ARG A 439 -16.73 -34.18 24.77
N ALA A 440 -17.36 -35.25 25.27
CA ALA A 440 -18.78 -35.50 25.05
C ALA A 440 -19.67 -34.43 25.72
N ALA A 441 -19.31 -33.99 26.93
CA ALA A 441 -20.04 -32.96 27.65
C ALA A 441 -19.95 -31.59 26.97
N LEU A 442 -18.76 -31.18 26.50
CA LEU A 442 -18.60 -29.95 25.72
C LEU A 442 -19.38 -30.02 24.40
N TRP A 443 -19.36 -31.16 23.72
CA TRP A 443 -20.14 -31.36 22.50
C TRP A 443 -21.64 -31.12 22.74
N TRP A 444 -22.21 -31.72 23.80
CA TRP A 444 -23.62 -31.55 24.13
C TRP A 444 -23.93 -30.14 24.65
N PHE A 445 -23.07 -29.55 25.48
CA PHE A 445 -23.21 -28.16 25.91
C PHE A 445 -23.20 -27.18 24.73
N LEU A 446 -22.28 -27.33 23.78
CA LEU A 446 -22.21 -26.51 22.58
C LEU A 446 -23.41 -26.73 21.65
N THR A 447 -23.88 -27.98 21.52
CA THR A 447 -25.08 -28.34 20.74
C THR A 447 -26.33 -27.70 21.34
N GLY A 448 -26.59 -27.92 22.63
CA GLY A 448 -27.75 -27.36 23.33
C GLY A 448 -27.72 -25.85 23.41
N ARG A 449 -26.55 -25.24 23.67
CA ARG A 449 -26.38 -23.78 23.64
C ARG A 449 -26.74 -23.21 22.25
N MET A 450 -26.19 -23.78 21.17
CA MET A 450 -26.45 -23.31 19.81
C MET A 450 -27.92 -23.53 19.38
N ALA A 451 -28.52 -24.66 19.78
CA ALA A 451 -29.94 -24.93 19.56
C ALA A 451 -30.84 -23.93 20.30
N LEU A 452 -30.51 -23.56 21.54
CA LEU A 452 -31.24 -22.54 22.31
C LEU A 452 -31.05 -21.14 21.73
N GLU A 453 -29.83 -20.77 21.32
CA GLU A 453 -29.52 -19.51 20.64
C GLU A 453 -30.37 -19.34 19.36
N ASN A 454 -30.54 -20.42 18.59
CA ASN A 454 -31.41 -20.41 17.40
C ASN A 454 -32.91 -20.37 17.77
N ALA A 455 -33.36 -21.20 18.72
CA ALA A 455 -34.76 -21.26 19.13
C ALA A 455 -35.27 -19.95 19.78
N ILE A 456 -34.40 -19.16 20.43
CA ILE A 456 -34.74 -17.84 20.98
C ILE A 456 -34.70 -16.74 19.91
N ARG A 457 -33.91 -16.92 18.83
CA ARG A 457 -33.86 -15.99 17.69
C ARG A 457 -35.04 -16.18 16.73
N ASP A 458 -35.50 -17.41 16.54
CA ASP A 458 -36.74 -17.70 15.80
C ASP A 458 -37.94 -17.02 16.46
N ARG A 459 -38.74 -16.30 15.67
CA ARG A 459 -39.98 -15.64 16.10
C ARG A 459 -41.18 -16.36 15.49
N PRO A 460 -41.65 -17.47 16.10
CA PRO A 460 -42.67 -18.34 15.50
C PRO A 460 -44.03 -17.66 15.40
N SER A 461 -44.49 -17.43 14.17
CA SER A 461 -45.72 -16.69 13.87
C SER A 461 -46.98 -17.56 13.73
N THR A 462 -46.84 -18.88 13.59
CA THR A 462 -47.95 -19.84 13.48
C THR A 462 -47.96 -20.81 14.67
N PRO A 463 -49.11 -21.37 15.08
CA PRO A 463 -49.16 -22.34 16.19
C PRO A 463 -48.27 -23.57 15.97
N GLU A 464 -48.19 -24.07 14.74
CA GLU A 464 -47.28 -25.17 14.36
C GLU A 464 -45.80 -24.80 14.53
N SER A 465 -45.44 -23.56 14.16
CA SER A 465 -44.08 -23.04 14.35
C SER A 465 -43.77 -22.84 15.82
N GLN A 466 -44.76 -22.48 16.65
CA GLN A 466 -44.62 -22.34 18.10
C GLN A 466 -44.38 -23.72 18.74
N MET A 467 -45.18 -24.73 18.39
CA MET A 467 -44.98 -26.10 18.87
C MET A 467 -43.60 -26.66 18.49
N LYS A 468 -43.14 -26.45 17.25
CA LYS A 468 -41.78 -26.82 16.81
C LYS A 468 -40.70 -26.08 17.60
N ASN A 469 -40.89 -24.78 17.86
CA ASN A 469 -39.96 -23.96 18.63
C ASN A 469 -39.82 -24.43 20.09
N GLU A 470 -40.92 -24.82 20.74
CA GLU A 470 -40.88 -25.42 22.08
C GLU A 470 -40.18 -26.79 22.11
N ILE A 471 -40.42 -27.66 21.12
CA ILE A 471 -39.68 -28.93 20.99
C ILE A 471 -38.17 -28.67 20.83
N CYS A 472 -37.77 -27.66 20.04
CA CYS A 472 -36.37 -27.27 19.90
C CYS A 472 -35.77 -26.73 21.23
N LYS A 473 -36.53 -26.01 22.06
CA LYS A 473 -36.09 -25.58 23.41
C LYS A 473 -35.93 -26.79 24.34
N GLN A 474 -36.89 -27.70 24.35
CA GLN A 474 -36.84 -28.93 25.16
C GLN A 474 -35.63 -29.79 24.79
N GLN A 475 -35.33 -29.95 23.50
CA GLN A 475 -34.10 -30.60 23.05
C GLN A 475 -32.85 -29.83 23.51
N ALA A 476 -32.84 -28.49 23.37
CA ALA A 476 -31.71 -27.68 23.79
C ALA A 476 -31.43 -27.76 25.31
N TYR A 477 -32.48 -27.78 26.15
CA TYR A 477 -32.35 -28.03 27.58
C TYR A 477 -31.83 -29.45 27.88
N THR A 478 -32.28 -30.44 27.11
CA THR A 478 -31.81 -31.84 27.20
C THR A 478 -30.32 -31.93 26.93
N ASP A 479 -29.82 -31.31 25.86
CA ASP A 479 -28.39 -31.35 25.50
C ASP A 479 -27.50 -30.57 26.49
N LEU A 480 -28.00 -29.45 27.04
CA LEU A 480 -27.33 -28.77 28.16
C LEU A 480 -27.28 -29.66 29.42
N ALA A 481 -28.35 -30.41 29.71
CA ALA A 481 -28.42 -31.34 30.83
C ALA A 481 -27.50 -32.56 30.66
N LYS A 482 -27.36 -33.12 29.44
CA LYS A 482 -26.36 -34.15 29.12
C LYS A 482 -24.94 -33.66 29.49
N GLY A 483 -24.62 -32.41 29.13
CA GLY A 483 -23.33 -31.79 29.42
C GLY A 483 -23.05 -31.62 30.92
N TYR A 484 -24.06 -31.29 31.72
CA TYR A 484 -23.94 -31.24 33.19
C TYR A 484 -23.76 -32.62 33.80
N TRP A 485 -24.66 -33.55 33.48
CA TRP A 485 -24.71 -34.91 34.03
C TRP A 485 -23.39 -35.68 33.81
N LEU A 486 -22.81 -35.57 32.61
CA LEU A 486 -21.54 -36.22 32.29
C LEU A 486 -20.35 -35.77 33.17
N LEU A 487 -20.34 -34.51 33.64
CA LEU A 487 -19.19 -33.95 34.36
C LEU A 487 -19.39 -33.76 35.87
N GLU A 488 -20.60 -33.48 36.35
CA GLU A 488 -20.83 -33.25 37.78
C GLU A 488 -21.44 -34.45 38.52
N GLU A 489 -22.05 -35.40 37.79
CA GLU A 489 -22.57 -36.65 38.37
C GLU A 489 -21.65 -37.84 38.00
N ILE A 490 -21.42 -38.09 36.70
CA ILE A 490 -20.76 -39.31 36.21
C ILE A 490 -19.22 -39.29 36.29
N MET A 491 -18.57 -38.17 35.96
CA MET A 491 -17.10 -38.07 36.07
C MET A 491 -16.60 -38.25 37.52
N PRO A 492 -17.22 -37.64 38.56
CA PRO A 492 -16.86 -37.91 39.95
C PRO A 492 -17.13 -39.36 40.36
N GLU A 493 -18.21 -39.99 39.90
CA GLU A 493 -18.45 -41.43 40.15
C GLU A 493 -17.29 -42.29 39.64
N ILE A 494 -16.80 -42.02 38.43
CA ILE A 494 -15.71 -42.77 37.79
C ILE A 494 -14.36 -42.50 38.46
N VAL A 495 -14.04 -41.24 38.80
CA VAL A 495 -12.79 -40.89 39.51
C VAL A 495 -12.79 -41.48 40.93
N ASN A 496 -13.89 -41.33 41.68
CA ASN A 496 -14.01 -41.88 43.04
C ASN A 496 -14.03 -43.41 43.07
N SER A 497 -14.40 -44.08 41.96
CA SER A 497 -14.28 -45.54 41.84
C SER A 497 -12.84 -46.06 41.82
N GLY A 498 -11.84 -45.17 41.70
CA GLY A 498 -10.41 -45.52 41.64
C GLY A 498 -9.97 -46.19 40.33
N ARG A 499 -10.87 -46.33 39.34
CA ARG A 499 -10.59 -47.01 38.06
C ARG A 499 -9.89 -46.13 37.02
N SER A 500 -9.98 -44.81 37.15
CA SER A 500 -9.31 -43.83 36.29
C SER A 500 -8.51 -42.83 37.13
N PRO A 501 -7.34 -42.37 36.67
CA PRO A 501 -6.63 -41.28 37.33
C PRO A 501 -7.38 -39.95 37.17
N VAL A 502 -7.10 -39.01 38.08
CA VAL A 502 -7.55 -37.61 37.93
C VAL A 502 -6.84 -37.00 36.73
N ASP A 503 -7.58 -36.64 35.68
CA ASP A 503 -7.03 -35.89 34.56
C ASP A 503 -7.27 -34.38 34.77
N ARG A 504 -6.19 -33.61 34.72
CA ARG A 504 -6.22 -32.16 34.93
C ARG A 504 -6.96 -31.44 33.80
N GLU A 505 -6.86 -31.95 32.57
CA GLU A 505 -7.54 -31.36 31.42
C GLU A 505 -9.05 -31.57 31.52
N ALA A 506 -9.49 -32.75 31.96
CA ALA A 506 -10.89 -33.05 32.22
C ALA A 506 -11.49 -32.18 33.34
N GLU A 507 -10.74 -31.98 34.43
CA GLU A 507 -11.15 -31.11 35.55
C GLU A 507 -11.20 -29.61 35.16
N ASP A 508 -10.22 -29.12 34.39
CA ASP A 508 -10.24 -27.76 33.84
C ASP A 508 -11.44 -27.56 32.90
N VAL A 509 -11.79 -28.58 32.09
CA VAL A 509 -13.02 -28.59 31.28
C VAL A 509 -14.27 -28.57 32.14
N ARG A 510 -14.35 -29.37 33.20
CA ARG A 510 -15.49 -29.40 34.13
C ARG A 510 -15.72 -28.04 34.77
N ALA A 511 -14.69 -27.46 35.39
CA ALA A 511 -14.77 -26.14 36.01
C ALA A 511 -15.21 -25.05 35.00
N THR A 512 -14.70 -25.10 33.76
CA THR A 512 -15.04 -24.13 32.71
C THR A 512 -16.47 -24.32 32.20
N LEU A 513 -16.94 -25.57 32.01
CA LEU A 513 -18.31 -25.88 31.62
C LEU A 513 -19.31 -25.48 32.71
N ALA A 514 -19.05 -25.82 33.98
CA ALA A 514 -19.90 -25.45 35.11
C ALA A 514 -19.99 -23.92 35.30
N SER A 515 -18.87 -23.19 35.10
CA SER A 515 -18.86 -21.73 35.08
C SER A 515 -19.72 -21.17 33.92
N SER A 516 -19.67 -21.81 32.76
CA SER A 516 -20.40 -21.40 31.55
C SER A 516 -21.90 -21.70 31.64
N LEU A 517 -22.28 -22.87 32.18
CA LEU A 517 -23.66 -23.25 32.42
C LEU A 517 -24.30 -22.36 33.48
N ARG A 518 -23.61 -22.09 34.61
CA ARG A 518 -24.08 -21.13 35.63
C ARG A 518 -24.43 -19.77 35.02
N LYS A 519 -23.53 -19.21 34.20
CA LYS A 519 -23.76 -17.94 33.48
C LYS A 519 -24.98 -18.01 32.54
N LEU A 520 -25.14 -19.13 31.82
CA LEU A 520 -26.28 -19.35 30.94
C LEU A 520 -27.60 -19.46 31.72
N SER A 521 -27.63 -20.21 32.83
CA SER A 521 -28.81 -20.36 33.71
C SER A 521 -29.23 -19.05 34.38
N ILE A 522 -28.30 -18.18 34.78
CA ILE A 522 -28.61 -16.80 35.20
C ILE A 522 -29.33 -16.05 34.07
N SER A 523 -28.79 -16.11 32.85
CA SER A 523 -29.36 -15.39 31.70
C SER A 523 -30.76 -15.94 31.36
N MET A 524 -30.94 -17.26 31.32
CA MET A 524 -32.24 -17.94 31.20
C MET A 524 -33.24 -17.44 32.24
N LYS A 525 -32.87 -17.46 33.53
CA LYS A 525 -33.74 -17.03 34.65
C LYS A 525 -34.12 -15.56 34.52
N ARG A 526 -33.16 -14.69 34.20
CA ARG A 526 -33.35 -13.24 33.98
C ARG A 526 -34.37 -12.92 32.87
N ASN A 527 -34.60 -13.83 31.92
CA ASN A 527 -35.46 -13.60 30.75
C ASN A 527 -36.65 -14.57 30.65
N GLY A 528 -36.88 -15.42 31.66
CA GLY A 528 -38.02 -16.34 31.69
C GLY A 528 -37.89 -17.58 30.78
N PHE A 529 -36.66 -17.95 30.38
CA PHE A 529 -36.39 -19.11 29.49
C PHE A 529 -35.60 -20.23 30.19
N LEU A 530 -35.85 -20.44 31.48
CA LEU A 530 -35.48 -21.70 32.15
C LEU A 530 -36.35 -22.86 31.63
N PRO A 531 -35.93 -24.12 31.83
CA PRO A 531 -36.80 -25.28 31.63
C PRO A 531 -38.15 -25.14 32.38
N PRO A 532 -39.23 -25.76 31.88
CA PRO A 532 -40.52 -25.79 32.57
C PRO A 532 -40.43 -26.54 33.91
N GLU A 533 -41.38 -26.27 34.81
CA GLU A 533 -41.50 -26.99 36.09
C GLU A 533 -42.11 -28.38 35.91
N GLU A 534 -42.96 -28.55 34.90
CA GLU A 534 -43.51 -29.84 34.49
C GLU A 534 -42.48 -30.63 33.67
N PRO A 535 -42.21 -31.92 33.99
CA PRO A 535 -41.36 -32.79 33.19
C PRO A 535 -41.88 -32.95 31.76
N PHE A 536 -41.00 -32.77 30.77
CA PHE A 536 -41.37 -32.84 29.36
C PHE A 536 -41.08 -34.21 28.74
N LEU A 537 -41.88 -34.62 27.75
CA LEU A 537 -42.00 -36.03 27.34
C LEU A 537 -40.72 -36.57 26.66
N PRO A 538 -40.01 -37.56 27.25
CA PRO A 538 -38.74 -38.03 26.69
C PRO A 538 -38.85 -38.79 25.37
N GLN A 539 -40.07 -39.16 24.93
CA GLN A 539 -40.30 -39.88 23.68
C GLN A 539 -40.04 -39.04 22.42
N THR A 540 -40.00 -37.71 22.54
CA THR A 540 -39.75 -36.78 21.42
C THR A 540 -38.33 -36.21 21.41
N LEU A 541 -37.47 -36.64 22.34
CA LEU A 541 -36.13 -36.08 22.54
C LEU A 541 -35.05 -37.00 21.97
N ASP A 542 -33.99 -36.41 21.43
CA ASP A 542 -32.76 -37.13 21.13
C ASP A 542 -32.02 -37.44 22.44
N ARG A 543 -32.17 -38.70 22.88
CA ARG A 543 -31.51 -39.28 24.05
C ARG A 543 -30.05 -39.65 23.85
N THR A 544 -29.47 -39.52 22.65
CA THR A 544 -28.09 -39.97 22.38
C THR A 544 -27.06 -39.29 23.28
N ILE A 545 -26.09 -40.08 23.77
CA ILE A 545 -24.97 -39.61 24.60
C ILE A 545 -23.66 -39.75 23.82
N TRP A 546 -23.45 -40.95 23.25
CA TRP A 546 -22.33 -41.27 22.38
C TRP A 546 -22.80 -41.22 20.93
N LEU A 547 -22.15 -40.39 20.11
CA LEU A 547 -22.34 -40.44 18.66
C LEU A 547 -21.55 -41.61 18.08
N GLU A 548 -22.11 -42.28 17.06
CA GLU A 548 -21.44 -43.36 16.36
C GLU A 548 -20.32 -42.81 15.47
N TYR A 549 -19.13 -43.41 15.55
CA TYR A 549 -18.00 -43.12 14.69
C TYR A 549 -17.35 -44.41 14.19
N PRO A 550 -17.01 -44.52 12.90
CA PRO A 550 -16.28 -45.66 12.35
C PRO A 550 -14.86 -45.75 12.93
N GLN A 551 -14.34 -46.98 13.02
CA GLN A 551 -13.01 -47.24 13.56
C GLN A 551 -11.91 -46.79 12.60
N LEU A 552 -11.31 -45.63 12.88
CA LEU A 552 -10.20 -45.09 12.09
C LEU A 552 -8.84 -45.66 12.55
N PRO A 553 -7.98 -46.12 11.60
CA PRO A 553 -6.57 -46.41 11.83
C PRO A 553 -5.80 -45.27 12.51
N GLY A 554 -4.73 -45.64 13.23
CA GLY A 554 -3.95 -44.68 14.03
C GLY A 554 -3.25 -43.60 13.20
N ASP A 555 -2.75 -43.95 12.02
CA ASP A 555 -2.10 -43.00 11.11
C ASP A 555 -3.09 -42.05 10.42
N ILE A 556 -4.30 -42.54 10.11
CA ILE A 556 -5.42 -41.68 9.66
C ILE A 556 -5.84 -40.72 10.77
N LYS A 557 -5.89 -41.14 12.04
CA LYS A 557 -6.10 -40.24 13.18
C LYS A 557 -4.99 -39.19 13.29
N SER A 558 -3.72 -39.57 13.22
CA SER A 558 -2.59 -38.61 13.23
C SER A 558 -2.62 -37.62 12.07
N MET A 559 -3.07 -38.04 10.88
CA MET A 559 -3.29 -37.16 9.73
C MET A 559 -4.45 -36.18 9.98
N LEU A 560 -5.57 -36.65 10.55
CA LEU A 560 -6.72 -35.82 10.95
C LEU A 560 -6.45 -34.91 12.17
N TRP A 561 -5.29 -35.07 12.82
CA TRP A 561 -4.76 -34.14 13.83
C TRP A 561 -3.73 -33.15 13.24
N GLY A 562 -3.43 -33.23 11.94
CA GLY A 562 -2.48 -32.35 11.23
C GLY A 562 -1.00 -32.75 11.32
N SER A 563 -0.62 -33.68 12.21
CA SER A 563 0.78 -34.05 12.54
C SER A 563 1.47 -34.94 11.50
N SER A 564 1.47 -34.54 10.23
CA SER A 564 1.94 -35.39 9.11
C SER A 564 3.46 -35.60 9.03
N SER A 565 4.27 -34.77 9.72
CA SER A 565 5.73 -34.86 9.72
C SER A 565 6.31 -35.90 10.68
N LEU A 566 5.53 -36.41 11.64
CA LEU A 566 5.99 -37.31 12.72
C LEU A 566 5.53 -38.77 12.55
N ALA A 567 4.73 -39.08 11.53
CA ALA A 567 4.17 -40.42 11.30
C ALA A 567 5.20 -41.51 10.90
N LEU A 568 6.51 -41.19 10.91
CA LEU A 568 7.62 -42.10 10.68
C LEU A 568 8.65 -42.12 11.83
N SER A 569 8.53 -41.24 12.83
CA SER A 569 9.42 -41.22 13.99
C SER A 569 8.85 -42.08 15.12
N GLN A 570 9.49 -43.20 15.43
CA GLN A 570 9.00 -44.24 16.35
C GLN A 570 9.00 -43.84 17.85
N ASN A 571 9.16 -42.55 18.16
CA ASN A 571 9.32 -42.01 19.50
C ASN A 571 8.01 -41.36 19.98
N GLN A 572 7.11 -42.14 20.60
CA GLN A 572 5.71 -41.79 20.90
C GLN A 572 5.52 -40.79 22.07
N LEU A 573 6.38 -39.78 22.22
CA LEU A 573 6.47 -38.94 23.42
C LEU A 573 6.46 -37.42 23.18
N ALA A 574 6.25 -36.95 21.95
CA ALA A 574 6.41 -35.53 21.59
C ALA A 574 5.31 -34.94 20.67
N SER A 575 4.06 -35.41 20.81
CA SER A 575 2.90 -34.80 20.14
C SER A 575 1.62 -35.00 20.96
N SER A 576 1.41 -34.17 21.99
CA SER A 576 0.05 -33.89 22.47
C SER A 576 -0.78 -33.30 21.32
N GLY A 577 -2.04 -33.71 21.20
CA GLY A 577 -3.00 -33.09 20.29
C GLY A 577 -3.37 -31.67 20.73
N MET A 578 -4.35 -31.07 20.06
CA MET A 578 -4.96 -29.85 20.60
C MET A 578 -5.68 -30.19 21.91
N SER A 579 -5.59 -29.28 22.88
CA SER A 579 -6.31 -29.44 24.13
C SER A 579 -7.82 -29.46 23.90
N ILE A 580 -8.57 -30.08 24.81
CA ILE A 580 -10.02 -30.23 24.70
C ILE A 580 -10.70 -28.87 24.49
N LEU A 581 -10.28 -27.83 25.23
CA LEU A 581 -10.81 -26.47 25.11
C LEU A 581 -10.33 -25.72 23.84
N GLU A 582 -9.22 -26.11 23.23
CA GLU A 582 -8.83 -25.63 21.88
C GLU A 582 -9.64 -26.32 20.77
N THR A 583 -9.96 -27.60 20.93
CA THR A 583 -10.78 -28.35 19.95
C THR A 583 -12.25 -27.94 19.96
N LEU A 584 -12.82 -27.66 21.13
CA LEU A 584 -14.23 -27.31 21.34
C LEU A 584 -14.36 -26.01 22.16
N PRO A 585 -13.95 -24.84 21.61
CA PRO A 585 -13.90 -23.59 22.35
C PRO A 585 -15.29 -23.07 22.72
N LEU A 586 -15.51 -22.86 24.02
CA LEU A 586 -16.76 -22.33 24.59
C LEU A 586 -16.99 -20.83 24.29
N GLY A 587 -15.91 -20.08 24.03
CA GLY A 587 -15.93 -18.65 23.71
C GLY A 587 -14.50 -18.13 23.57
N ASP A 588 -14.29 -16.85 23.84
CA ASP A 588 -12.95 -16.26 23.96
C ASP A 588 -12.18 -16.85 25.15
N SER A 589 -10.85 -16.89 25.02
CA SER A 589 -9.90 -17.31 26.05
C SER A 589 -8.75 -16.31 26.18
N SER A 590 -7.88 -16.52 27.18
CA SER A 590 -6.62 -15.79 27.33
C SER A 590 -5.62 -16.05 26.20
N SER A 591 -5.82 -17.11 25.40
CA SER A 591 -4.93 -17.51 24.30
C SER A 591 -5.49 -17.22 22.91
N ALA A 592 -6.81 -17.10 22.74
CA ALA A 592 -7.45 -16.89 21.43
C ALA A 592 -8.86 -16.26 21.52
N PHE A 593 -9.26 -15.57 20.46
CA PHE A 593 -10.63 -15.09 20.26
C PHE A 593 -11.44 -16.08 19.41
N CYS A 594 -12.72 -16.29 19.74
CA CYS A 594 -13.66 -17.15 19.04
C CYS A 594 -14.77 -16.33 18.37
N PHE A 595 -14.94 -16.47 17.05
CA PHE A 595 -15.87 -15.67 16.24
C PHE A 595 -17.17 -16.40 15.90
N GLY A 596 -17.19 -17.73 16.01
CA GLY A 596 -18.35 -18.55 15.72
C GLY A 596 -18.00 -20.03 15.64
N ARG A 597 -19.02 -20.88 15.69
CA ARG A 597 -18.92 -22.34 15.54
C ARG A 597 -20.14 -22.87 14.82
N PHE A 598 -19.99 -23.97 14.08
CA PHE A 598 -21.06 -24.60 13.31
C PHE A 598 -20.92 -26.12 13.36
N GLN A 599 -22.04 -26.84 13.43
CA GLN A 599 -22.07 -28.28 13.15
C GLN A 599 -21.92 -28.51 11.64
N ILE A 600 -21.12 -29.51 11.27
CA ILE A 600 -20.80 -29.88 9.89
C ILE A 600 -20.71 -31.41 9.75
N SER A 601 -20.88 -31.89 8.52
CA SER A 601 -20.55 -33.28 8.17
C SER A 601 -19.20 -33.33 7.49
N LEU A 602 -18.21 -33.97 8.12
CA LEU A 602 -16.93 -34.25 7.49
C LEU A 602 -17.03 -35.58 6.72
N PHE A 603 -16.54 -35.59 5.48
CA PHE A 603 -16.35 -36.80 4.69
C PHE A 603 -14.86 -36.99 4.38
N LEU A 604 -14.28 -38.08 4.85
CA LEU A 604 -12.92 -38.50 4.48
C LEU A 604 -13.01 -39.51 3.31
N MET A 605 -12.20 -39.32 2.29
CA MET A 605 -12.10 -40.25 1.14
C MET A 605 -10.66 -40.32 0.61
N GLU A 606 -10.33 -41.42 -0.07
CA GLU A 606 -9.07 -41.57 -0.81
C GLU A 606 -9.29 -41.10 -2.26
N LYS A 607 -8.34 -40.34 -2.82
CA LYS A 607 -8.46 -39.77 -4.17
C LYS A 607 -8.54 -40.87 -5.23
N GLY A 608 -9.65 -40.90 -5.98
CA GLY A 608 -9.97 -41.99 -6.92
C GLY A 608 -10.82 -43.12 -6.33
N ARG A 609 -11.19 -43.06 -5.04
CA ARG A 609 -12.16 -43.96 -4.38
C ARG A 609 -13.28 -43.16 -3.70
N GLU A 610 -13.78 -42.13 -4.37
CA GLU A 610 -14.75 -41.16 -3.83
C GLU A 610 -16.09 -41.79 -3.37
N ALA A 611 -16.44 -42.97 -3.91
CA ALA A 611 -17.57 -43.78 -3.45
C ALA A 611 -17.39 -44.33 -2.01
N GLN A 612 -16.15 -44.53 -1.54
CA GLN A 612 -15.80 -45.04 -0.21
C GLN A 612 -15.59 -43.89 0.78
N ARG A 613 -16.56 -42.97 0.86
CA ARG A 613 -16.52 -41.84 1.79
C ARG A 613 -16.90 -42.25 3.22
N ILE A 614 -16.06 -41.91 4.18
CA ILE A 614 -16.28 -42.11 5.62
C ILE A 614 -16.91 -40.85 6.20
N HIS A 615 -18.13 -40.94 6.72
CA HIS A 615 -18.83 -39.83 7.38
C HIS A 615 -18.41 -39.68 8.85
N LEU A 616 -18.18 -38.44 9.28
CA LEU A 616 -17.72 -38.07 10.62
C LEU A 616 -18.43 -36.77 11.05
N PRO A 617 -19.41 -36.82 11.97
CA PRO A 617 -20.00 -35.61 12.55
C PRO A 617 -18.94 -34.75 13.25
N CYS A 618 -18.90 -33.44 12.98
CA CYS A 618 -17.91 -32.53 13.55
C CYS A 618 -18.51 -31.16 13.88
N PHE A 619 -17.89 -30.44 14.81
CA PHE A 619 -17.95 -28.98 14.86
C PHE A 619 -16.79 -28.38 14.06
N ILE A 620 -17.01 -27.23 13.42
CA ILE A 620 -15.96 -26.32 12.96
C ILE A 620 -16.07 -24.99 13.70
N SER A 621 -14.95 -24.47 14.21
CA SER A 621 -14.87 -23.21 14.98
C SER A 621 -13.91 -22.22 14.32
N ILE A 622 -14.30 -20.94 14.28
CA ILE A 622 -13.49 -19.83 13.74
C ILE A 622 -12.76 -19.15 14.90
N VAL A 623 -11.42 -19.21 14.88
CA VAL A 623 -10.56 -18.77 15.99
C VAL A 623 -9.43 -17.87 15.49
N ARG A 624 -9.04 -16.85 16.27
CA ARG A 624 -7.81 -16.05 16.05
C ARG A 624 -6.95 -16.12 17.32
N PRO A 625 -5.76 -16.76 17.30
CA PRO A 625 -4.85 -16.76 18.44
C PRO A 625 -4.41 -15.34 18.82
N GLN A 626 -4.20 -15.08 20.10
CA GLN A 626 -3.58 -13.82 20.57
C GLN A 626 -2.06 -13.78 20.33
N SER A 627 -1.48 -14.89 19.88
CA SER A 627 -0.05 -15.06 19.56
C SER A 627 0.30 -14.89 18.07
N GLN A 628 -0.67 -14.92 17.16
CA GLN A 628 -0.46 -14.88 15.71
C GLN A 628 -1.57 -14.05 15.04
N PRO A 629 -1.29 -13.27 13.98
CA PRO A 629 -2.26 -12.32 13.44
C PRO A 629 -3.37 -12.98 12.60
N ASP A 630 -3.12 -14.18 12.06
CA ASP A 630 -4.04 -14.94 11.22
C ASP A 630 -5.23 -15.54 11.98
N ILE A 631 -6.33 -15.75 11.25
CA ILE A 631 -7.40 -16.65 11.68
C ILE A 631 -7.02 -18.11 11.36
N LEU A 632 -7.64 -19.04 12.08
CA LEU A 632 -7.59 -20.47 11.79
C LEU A 632 -8.98 -21.09 11.99
N PHE A 633 -9.22 -22.22 11.32
CA PHE A 633 -10.40 -23.06 11.58
C PHE A 633 -9.98 -24.32 12.32
N VAL A 634 -10.70 -24.64 13.40
CA VAL A 634 -10.53 -25.90 14.15
C VAL A 634 -11.73 -26.79 13.88
N THR A 635 -11.51 -28.01 13.40
CA THR A 635 -12.55 -29.02 13.20
C THR A 635 -12.36 -30.17 14.18
N ALA A 636 -13.41 -30.52 14.92
CA ALA A 636 -13.34 -31.49 16.01
C ALA A 636 -14.55 -32.43 16.04
N SER A 637 -14.32 -33.73 16.29
CA SER A 637 -15.35 -34.73 16.54
C SER A 637 -15.54 -35.00 18.04
N GLN A 638 -16.72 -35.45 18.46
CA GLN A 638 -17.04 -35.72 19.87
C GLN A 638 -16.06 -36.72 20.52
N ASN A 639 -15.63 -37.74 19.78
CA ASN A 639 -14.67 -38.75 20.24
C ASN A 639 -13.19 -38.33 20.11
N GLY A 640 -12.89 -37.10 19.67
CA GLY A 640 -11.52 -36.61 19.47
C GLY A 640 -10.73 -37.27 18.32
N ALA A 641 -11.36 -38.10 17.49
CA ALA A 641 -10.72 -38.73 16.34
C ALA A 641 -10.37 -37.73 15.22
N VAL A 642 -11.13 -36.64 15.10
CA VAL A 642 -10.82 -35.47 14.25
C VAL A 642 -10.35 -34.33 15.17
N GLN A 643 -9.20 -33.72 14.85
CA GLN A 643 -8.67 -32.52 15.50
C GLN A 643 -7.94 -31.66 14.44
N LEU A 644 -8.62 -31.35 13.33
CA LEU A 644 -7.99 -30.77 12.16
C LEU A 644 -7.92 -29.24 12.29
N ARG A 645 -6.70 -28.69 12.16
CA ARG A 645 -6.47 -27.24 12.12
C ARG A 645 -6.14 -26.81 10.68
N ILE A 646 -6.87 -25.83 10.17
CA ILE A 646 -6.60 -25.15 8.88
C ILE A 646 -6.10 -23.74 9.20
N SER A 647 -4.94 -23.33 8.70
CA SER A 647 -4.33 -22.02 9.01
C SER A 647 -3.35 -21.52 7.93
N GLY A 648 -2.66 -20.42 8.16
CA GLY A 648 -1.51 -20.01 7.31
C GLY A 648 -0.22 -20.80 7.57
N ASN A 649 -0.18 -21.67 8.59
CA ASN A 649 1.06 -22.24 9.12
C ASN A 649 1.23 -23.74 8.81
N LYS A 650 2.09 -24.04 7.84
CA LYS A 650 2.45 -25.37 7.32
C LYS A 650 2.97 -26.36 8.38
N ASN A 651 3.39 -25.88 9.55
CA ASN A 651 3.85 -26.72 10.65
C ASN A 651 2.71 -27.23 11.55
N THR A 652 1.46 -26.83 11.31
CA THR A 652 0.33 -27.01 12.27
C THR A 652 -0.89 -27.75 11.71
N GLY A 653 -0.86 -28.14 10.44
CA GLY A 653 -1.96 -28.74 9.69
C GLY A 653 -1.95 -28.31 8.22
N PRO A 654 -2.98 -28.65 7.43
CA PRO A 654 -3.17 -28.12 6.08
C PRO A 654 -3.24 -26.60 6.07
N VAL A 655 -2.81 -26.00 4.96
CA VAL A 655 -2.84 -24.55 4.76
C VAL A 655 -3.91 -24.11 3.79
N TRP A 656 -4.14 -22.80 3.70
CA TRP A 656 -5.15 -22.22 2.81
C TRP A 656 -4.93 -22.57 1.33
N GLU A 657 -3.70 -22.84 0.88
CA GLU A 657 -3.41 -23.35 -0.47
C GLU A 657 -3.93 -24.79 -0.72
N ASP A 658 -4.13 -25.58 0.35
CA ASP A 658 -4.70 -26.94 0.26
C ASP A 658 -6.25 -26.92 0.22
N VAL A 659 -6.88 -25.75 0.43
CA VAL A 659 -8.34 -25.59 0.55
C VAL A 659 -8.97 -25.12 -0.75
N ARG A 660 -10.09 -25.75 -1.13
CA ARG A 660 -10.93 -25.36 -2.27
C ARG A 660 -12.37 -25.14 -1.82
N TRP A 661 -12.93 -23.99 -2.19
CA TRP A 661 -14.26 -23.55 -1.78
C TRP A 661 -15.32 -23.88 -2.86
N ARG A 662 -16.28 -24.75 -2.54
CA ARG A 662 -17.41 -25.09 -3.42
C ARG A 662 -18.69 -24.42 -2.94
N SER A 663 -19.16 -23.42 -3.69
CA SER A 663 -20.28 -22.56 -3.27
C SER A 663 -21.65 -23.12 -3.68
N ASP A 664 -21.64 -23.97 -4.69
CA ASP A 664 -22.71 -24.81 -5.22
C ASP A 664 -23.14 -25.91 -4.24
N SER A 665 -22.17 -26.64 -3.65
CA SER A 665 -22.40 -27.71 -2.67
C SER A 665 -22.34 -27.25 -1.21
N CYS A 666 -21.92 -25.99 -0.97
CA CYS A 666 -21.56 -25.47 0.36
C CYS A 666 -20.50 -26.32 1.09
N THR A 667 -19.49 -26.80 0.36
CA THR A 667 -18.40 -27.63 0.92
C THR A 667 -17.01 -26.98 0.84
N LEU A 668 -16.19 -27.23 1.85
CA LEU A 668 -14.74 -26.97 1.80
C LEU A 668 -14.02 -28.31 1.51
N GLU A 669 -13.39 -28.42 0.35
CA GLU A 669 -12.44 -29.50 0.03
C GLU A 669 -11.08 -29.14 0.63
N VAL A 670 -10.46 -30.05 1.39
CA VAL A 670 -9.13 -29.90 1.98
C VAL A 670 -8.26 -31.06 1.52
N GLY A 671 -7.22 -30.75 0.75
CA GLY A 671 -6.23 -31.73 0.33
C GLY A 671 -5.42 -32.21 1.53
N MET A 672 -5.37 -33.52 1.75
CA MET A 672 -4.57 -34.13 2.82
C MET A 672 -3.37 -34.88 2.21
N PRO A 673 -2.28 -35.07 2.97
CA PRO A 673 -1.15 -35.90 2.53
C PRO A 673 -1.54 -37.34 2.17
N ARG A 674 -0.64 -38.04 1.49
CA ARG A 674 -0.83 -39.42 0.98
C ARG A 674 -2.01 -39.60 -0.01
N GLY A 675 -2.62 -38.52 -0.49
CA GLY A 675 -3.72 -38.58 -1.46
C GLY A 675 -5.11 -38.72 -0.85
N PHE A 676 -5.26 -38.45 0.45
CA PHE A 676 -6.58 -38.31 1.06
C PHE A 676 -7.21 -36.95 0.74
N LEU A 677 -8.54 -36.90 0.74
CA LEU A 677 -9.35 -35.69 0.61
C LEU A 677 -10.33 -35.64 1.78
N VAL A 678 -10.40 -34.48 2.44
CA VAL A 678 -11.40 -34.18 3.46
C VAL A 678 -12.39 -33.18 2.88
N VAL A 679 -13.68 -33.49 2.93
CA VAL A 679 -14.75 -32.61 2.46
C VAL A 679 -15.62 -32.21 3.65
N LEU A 680 -15.58 -30.94 4.03
CA LEU A 680 -16.39 -30.37 5.10
C LEU A 680 -17.70 -29.85 4.49
N GLN A 681 -18.83 -30.51 4.75
CA GLN A 681 -20.14 -30.06 4.30
C GLN A 681 -20.82 -29.20 5.37
N CYS A 682 -21.13 -27.96 4.97
CA CYS A 682 -21.71 -26.93 5.83
C CYS A 682 -23.17 -26.62 5.46
N SER A 683 -23.91 -26.02 6.40
CA SER A 683 -25.14 -25.30 6.04
C SER A 683 -24.79 -24.03 5.25
N GLN A 684 -25.70 -23.55 4.40
CA GLN A 684 -25.46 -22.37 3.57
C GLN A 684 -25.04 -21.11 4.36
N PRO A 685 -25.65 -20.77 5.53
CA PRO A 685 -25.18 -19.64 6.34
C PRO A 685 -23.78 -19.86 6.94
N ALA A 686 -23.48 -21.09 7.39
CA ALA A 686 -22.16 -21.43 7.93
C ALA A 686 -21.06 -21.31 6.86
N PHE A 687 -21.32 -21.81 5.64
CA PHE A 687 -20.41 -21.68 4.51
C PHE A 687 -20.12 -20.21 4.16
N GLN A 688 -21.16 -19.37 4.10
CA GLN A 688 -21.01 -17.94 3.84
C GLN A 688 -20.23 -17.21 4.93
N MET A 689 -20.43 -17.55 6.21
CA MET A 689 -19.68 -16.94 7.32
C MET A 689 -18.21 -17.39 7.33
N LEU A 690 -17.94 -18.69 7.14
CA LEU A 690 -16.58 -19.22 7.01
C LEU A 690 -15.82 -18.55 5.87
N ARG A 691 -16.44 -18.49 4.69
CA ARG A 691 -15.83 -17.90 3.48
C ARG A 691 -15.57 -16.41 3.64
N SER A 692 -16.55 -15.63 4.11
CA SER A 692 -16.39 -14.19 4.28
C SER A 692 -15.37 -13.81 5.36
N MET A 693 -15.27 -14.56 6.46
CA MET A 693 -14.22 -14.38 7.46
C MET A 693 -12.82 -14.65 6.89
N TYR A 694 -12.65 -15.71 6.10
CA TYR A 694 -11.39 -16.01 5.43
C TYR A 694 -11.02 -14.94 4.38
N GLU A 695 -11.94 -14.59 3.48
CA GLU A 695 -11.71 -13.59 2.43
C GLU A 695 -11.42 -12.20 3.02
N PHE A 696 -12.13 -11.80 4.07
CA PHE A 696 -11.86 -10.56 4.79
C PHE A 696 -10.47 -10.58 5.46
N SER A 697 -10.13 -11.67 6.16
CA SER A 697 -8.83 -11.80 6.82
C SER A 697 -7.67 -11.76 5.82
N ASN A 698 -7.75 -12.54 4.75
CA ASN A 698 -6.73 -12.55 3.69
C ASN A 698 -6.62 -11.18 3.01
N LYS A 699 -7.75 -10.54 2.66
CA LYS A 699 -7.77 -9.18 2.09
C LYS A 699 -7.11 -8.16 3.01
N VAL A 700 -7.36 -8.21 4.32
CA VAL A 700 -6.73 -7.32 5.30
C VAL A 700 -5.21 -7.57 5.33
N HIS A 701 -4.77 -8.81 5.57
CA HIS A 701 -3.34 -9.16 5.65
C HIS A 701 -2.55 -8.91 4.36
N SER A 702 -3.16 -9.12 3.18
CA SER A 702 -2.57 -8.82 1.87
C SER A 702 -2.11 -7.36 1.74
N SER A 703 -2.66 -6.44 2.54
CA SER A 703 -2.28 -5.03 2.49
C SER A 703 -0.95 -4.70 3.19
N LEU A 704 -0.38 -5.60 4.00
CA LEU A 704 1.00 -5.49 4.52
C LEU A 704 2.07 -6.00 3.54
N TYR A 705 1.70 -6.28 2.29
CA TYR A 705 2.62 -6.65 1.21
C TYR A 705 2.65 -5.55 0.13
N PRO A 706 3.77 -5.39 -0.60
CA PRO A 706 3.86 -4.44 -1.70
C PRO A 706 2.97 -4.87 -2.87
N LYS A 707 2.40 -3.90 -3.57
CA LYS A 707 1.68 -4.10 -4.83
C LYS A 707 2.66 -3.98 -6.02
N GLN A 708 2.12 -4.06 -7.23
CA GLN A 708 2.81 -3.56 -8.41
C GLN A 708 3.21 -2.09 -8.19
N ASP A 709 4.40 -1.72 -8.67
CA ASP A 709 4.98 -0.38 -8.59
C ASP A 709 5.17 0.17 -7.15
N GLU A 710 5.33 -0.73 -6.18
CA GLU A 710 5.58 -0.42 -4.77
C GLU A 710 6.82 -1.17 -4.20
N ALA A 711 7.62 -0.46 -3.39
CA ALA A 711 8.77 -1.00 -2.66
C ALA A 711 8.57 -0.82 -1.14
N CYS A 712 8.74 -1.88 -0.35
CA CYS A 712 8.60 -1.82 1.11
C CYS A 712 9.84 -1.18 1.76
N VAL A 713 9.72 0.07 2.24
CA VAL A 713 10.84 0.84 2.82
C VAL A 713 10.90 0.77 4.34
N PHE A 714 9.77 0.50 5.00
CA PHE A 714 9.67 0.38 6.46
C PHE A 714 8.60 -0.64 6.86
N ARG A 715 8.88 -1.46 7.88
CA ARG A 715 7.90 -2.29 8.59
C ARG A 715 8.29 -2.31 10.09
N SER A 716 7.32 -2.22 10.99
CA SER A 716 7.50 -2.36 12.44
C SER A 716 6.18 -2.78 13.11
N THR A 717 6.21 -3.01 14.43
CA THR A 717 5.04 -3.23 15.29
C THR A 717 4.90 -2.08 16.27
N LEU A 718 3.85 -1.28 16.12
CA LEU A 718 3.55 -0.13 16.96
C LEU A 718 3.14 -0.57 18.37
N ARG A 719 3.57 0.17 19.40
CA ARG A 719 3.08 -0.04 20.78
C ARG A 719 1.58 0.23 20.87
N SER A 720 1.14 1.30 20.22
CA SER A 720 -0.25 1.74 20.13
C SER A 720 -0.49 2.48 18.81
N PHE A 721 -1.71 2.39 18.28
CA PHE A 721 -2.15 3.09 17.07
C PHE A 721 -3.58 3.59 17.22
N GLN A 722 -3.82 4.82 16.77
CA GLN A 722 -5.14 5.47 16.77
C GLN A 722 -5.44 6.03 15.37
N TYR A 723 -6.66 5.79 14.89
CA TYR A 723 -7.12 6.21 13.57
C TYR A 723 -8.36 7.11 13.71
N PHE A 724 -8.21 8.38 13.37
CA PHE A 724 -9.27 9.38 13.43
C PHE A 724 -9.78 9.68 12.02
N ASP A 725 -10.98 9.21 11.69
CA ASP A 725 -11.70 9.59 10.46
C ASP A 725 -12.59 10.83 10.72
N ASN A 726 -12.90 11.58 9.66
CA ASN A 726 -13.87 12.68 9.67
C ASN A 726 -15.32 12.17 9.61
N ASP A 727 -15.58 10.94 9.17
CA ASP A 727 -16.92 10.32 9.27
C ASP A 727 -17.13 9.66 10.65
N PRO A 728 -18.03 10.17 11.52
CA PRO A 728 -18.29 9.58 12.83
C PRO A 728 -18.90 8.18 12.78
N GLN A 729 -19.49 7.78 11.65
CA GLN A 729 -20.09 6.46 11.42
C GLN A 729 -19.10 5.45 10.83
N ALA A 730 -17.93 5.89 10.36
CA ALA A 730 -16.91 4.99 9.83
C ALA A 730 -16.42 4.01 10.92
N ARG A 731 -16.34 2.74 10.54
CA ARG A 731 -15.88 1.60 11.36
C ARG A 731 -14.68 0.89 10.70
N GLN A 732 -13.83 1.64 9.99
CA GLN A 732 -12.64 1.09 9.32
C GLN A 732 -11.57 0.58 10.30
N PHE A 733 -11.59 1.09 11.53
CA PHE A 733 -10.62 0.77 12.58
C PHE A 733 -11.27 1.00 13.96
N PRO A 734 -10.79 0.36 15.04
CA PRO A 734 -11.13 0.73 16.42
C PRO A 734 -10.97 2.24 16.69
N LYS A 735 -11.89 2.81 17.48
CA LYS A 735 -11.83 4.22 17.92
C LYS A 735 -10.94 4.42 19.14
N GLU A 736 -10.67 3.35 19.88
CA GLU A 736 -9.76 3.31 21.01
C GLU A 736 -8.34 2.90 20.56
N PRO A 737 -7.28 3.20 21.34
CA PRO A 737 -5.91 2.93 20.95
C PRO A 737 -5.63 1.43 20.84
N ALA A 738 -5.38 0.93 19.62
CA ALA A 738 -5.16 -0.48 19.37
C ALA A 738 -3.68 -0.87 19.60
N PRO A 739 -3.36 -1.79 20.52
CA PRO A 739 -1.99 -2.17 20.82
C PRO A 739 -1.41 -3.13 19.78
N ASN A 740 -0.07 -3.17 19.68
CA ASN A 740 0.67 -4.13 18.86
C ASN A 740 0.27 -4.17 17.37
N CYS A 741 -0.15 -3.05 16.81
CA CYS A 741 -0.53 -2.96 15.39
C CYS A 741 0.70 -3.11 14.49
N GLU A 742 0.61 -3.94 13.45
CA GLU A 742 1.65 -4.01 12.42
C GLU A 742 1.49 -2.84 11.44
N ILE A 743 2.60 -2.16 11.13
CA ILE A 743 2.67 -1.07 10.16
C ILE A 743 3.68 -1.41 9.06
N ALA A 744 3.32 -1.12 7.80
CA ALA A 744 4.23 -1.12 6.67
C ALA A 744 4.08 0.17 5.85
N VAL A 745 5.21 0.71 5.36
CA VAL A 745 5.27 1.86 4.46
C VAL A 745 5.88 1.39 3.14
N PHE A 746 5.15 1.65 2.07
CA PHE A 746 5.54 1.34 0.70
C PHE A 746 5.81 2.65 -0.05
N GLU A 747 7.01 2.82 -0.60
CA GLU A 747 7.28 3.85 -1.58
C GLU A 747 6.69 3.42 -2.92
N ARG A 748 6.04 4.35 -3.62
CA ARG A 748 5.46 4.12 -4.95
C ARG A 748 6.44 4.61 -6.00
N LEU A 749 6.76 3.78 -6.99
CA LEU A 749 7.82 4.04 -7.98
C LEU A 749 7.28 3.84 -9.39
N LEU A 750 7.14 4.93 -10.17
CA LEU A 750 6.90 4.81 -11.60
C LEU A 750 8.21 4.44 -12.29
N LYS A 751 8.22 3.34 -13.04
CA LYS A 751 9.32 2.99 -13.94
C LYS A 751 8.98 3.44 -15.36
N GLU A 752 9.87 4.19 -15.99
CA GLU A 752 9.68 4.76 -17.33
C GLU A 752 10.87 4.41 -18.21
N GLY A 753 10.61 3.80 -19.37
CA GLY A 753 11.66 3.44 -20.33
C GLY A 753 12.04 4.62 -21.20
N ALA A 754 13.22 5.21 -20.96
CA ALA A 754 13.81 6.23 -21.83
C ALA A 754 14.86 5.62 -22.76
N ALA A 755 15.23 6.33 -23.83
CA ALA A 755 16.32 5.92 -24.73
C ALA A 755 17.69 5.81 -24.02
N THR A 756 17.85 6.52 -22.90
CA THR A 756 19.03 6.49 -22.01
C THR A 756 18.97 5.38 -20.95
N GLY A 757 17.91 4.57 -20.92
CA GLY A 757 17.68 3.51 -19.93
C GLY A 757 16.39 3.67 -19.12
N PRO A 758 16.05 2.69 -18.27
CA PRO A 758 14.87 2.75 -17.41
C PRO A 758 15.08 3.72 -16.24
N ARG A 759 14.32 4.82 -16.19
CA ARG A 759 14.31 5.79 -15.09
C ARG A 759 13.24 5.39 -14.05
N ALA A 760 13.52 5.62 -12.77
CA ALA A 760 12.59 5.41 -11.66
C ALA A 760 12.24 6.74 -10.99
N TYR A 761 10.94 6.98 -10.79
CA TYR A 761 10.41 8.23 -10.23
C TYR A 761 9.53 7.98 -9.00
N HIS A 762 9.79 8.73 -7.93
CA HIS A 762 8.99 8.68 -6.71
C HIS A 762 7.55 9.19 -6.96
N ARG A 763 6.54 8.44 -6.50
CA ARG A 763 5.10 8.74 -6.66
C ARG A 763 4.35 8.69 -5.33
N GLY A 764 5.02 9.10 -4.26
CA GLY A 764 4.47 9.15 -2.91
C GLY A 764 4.57 7.83 -2.17
N PHE A 765 3.75 7.68 -1.13
CA PHE A 765 3.75 6.50 -0.26
C PHE A 765 2.36 5.89 -0.08
N ARG A 766 2.32 4.60 0.22
CA ARG A 766 1.18 3.92 0.85
C ARG A 766 1.59 3.49 2.26
N ILE A 767 0.82 3.90 3.26
CA ILE A 767 0.98 3.42 4.65
C ILE A 767 -0.17 2.44 4.92
N ALA A 768 0.16 1.20 5.30
CA ALA A 768 -0.80 0.19 5.72
C ALA A 768 -0.61 -0.13 7.20
N VAL A 769 -1.71 -0.21 7.96
CA VAL A 769 -1.70 -0.58 9.39
C VAL A 769 -2.80 -1.59 9.68
N ILE A 770 -2.50 -2.66 10.40
CA ILE A 770 -3.44 -3.73 10.77
C ILE A 770 -3.47 -3.92 12.30
N THR A 771 -4.64 -4.20 12.86
CA THR A 771 -4.80 -4.48 14.30
C THR A 771 -4.00 -5.71 14.75
N GLY A 772 -3.28 -5.54 15.87
CA GLY A 772 -2.45 -6.59 16.45
C GLY A 772 -3.24 -7.85 16.84
N PRO A 773 -2.56 -8.98 17.10
CA PRO A 773 -3.22 -10.25 17.44
C PRO A 773 -3.98 -10.19 18.78
N ARG A 774 -3.63 -9.24 19.67
CA ARG A 774 -4.33 -8.99 20.94
C ARG A 774 -5.59 -8.11 20.82
N THR A 775 -5.97 -7.70 19.62
CA THR A 775 -7.24 -6.99 19.36
C THR A 775 -8.23 -7.95 18.69
N LYS A 776 -9.40 -8.19 19.31
CA LYS A 776 -10.41 -9.11 18.77
C LYS A 776 -10.86 -8.73 17.37
N THR A 777 -11.19 -7.47 17.15
CA THR A 777 -11.59 -6.97 15.83
C THR A 777 -10.38 -6.87 14.90
N LEU A 778 -10.32 -7.75 13.90
CA LEU A 778 -9.40 -7.59 12.78
C LEU A 778 -9.83 -6.36 11.96
N SER A 779 -8.93 -5.41 11.75
CA SER A 779 -9.18 -4.19 10.98
C SER A 779 -7.88 -3.71 10.34
N GLY A 780 -7.99 -3.09 9.17
CA GLY A 780 -6.82 -2.63 8.40
C GLY A 780 -7.12 -1.35 7.64
N VAL A 781 -6.27 -0.34 7.81
CA VAL A 781 -6.34 0.94 7.11
C VAL A 781 -5.19 1.07 6.12
N ASN A 782 -5.45 1.71 4.98
CA ASN A 782 -4.50 1.93 3.90
C ASN A 782 -4.60 3.37 3.43
N GLN A 783 -3.63 4.20 3.80
CA GLN A 783 -3.60 5.63 3.43
C GLN A 783 -2.56 5.89 2.35
N LEU A 784 -2.97 6.62 1.32
CA LEU A 784 -2.08 7.12 0.27
C LEU A 784 -1.61 8.54 0.63
N TYR A 785 -0.37 8.84 0.25
CA TYR A 785 0.28 10.14 0.37
C TYR A 785 0.79 10.53 -1.01
N SER A 786 0.26 11.59 -1.61
CA SER A 786 0.64 12.05 -2.95
C SER A 786 1.72 13.13 -2.89
N PRO A 787 2.69 13.17 -3.83
CA PRO A 787 3.60 14.30 -4.04
C PRO A 787 2.88 15.64 -4.24
N GLU A 788 1.62 15.61 -4.67
CA GLU A 788 0.76 16.78 -4.93
C GLU A 788 0.24 17.45 -3.64
N THR A 789 0.45 16.83 -2.48
CA THR A 789 -0.09 17.27 -1.19
C THR A 789 1.01 17.29 -0.12
N PRO A 790 1.16 18.38 0.66
CA PRO A 790 2.20 18.45 1.68
C PRO A 790 1.94 17.44 2.81
N ILE A 791 2.96 16.65 3.15
CA ILE A 791 2.90 15.69 4.26
C ILE A 791 2.86 16.49 5.58
N ARG A 792 1.68 16.57 6.19
CA ARG A 792 1.46 17.20 7.49
C ARG A 792 1.73 16.20 8.61
N PHE A 793 2.76 16.47 9.41
CA PHE A 793 3.21 15.62 10.50
C PHE A 793 3.28 16.37 11.83
N GLY A 794 3.30 15.65 12.95
CA GLY A 794 3.58 16.21 14.27
C GLY A 794 4.25 15.20 15.18
N PHE A 795 5.26 15.62 15.93
CA PHE A 795 5.86 14.78 16.97
C PHE A 795 5.07 14.93 18.26
N LEU A 796 4.67 13.79 18.82
CA LEU A 796 3.90 13.69 20.05
C LEU A 796 4.60 12.73 21.01
N ARG A 797 4.12 12.67 22.26
CA ARG A 797 4.35 11.52 23.13
C ARG A 797 3.00 11.01 23.66
N SER A 798 2.90 9.69 23.87
CA SER A 798 1.72 9.10 24.50
C SER A 798 1.70 9.40 25.99
N ASP A 799 0.61 9.05 26.68
CA ASP A 799 0.50 9.18 28.15
C ASP A 799 1.60 8.38 28.88
N ASN A 800 2.09 7.30 28.25
CA ASN A 800 3.22 6.49 28.72
C ASN A 800 4.61 7.11 28.36
N ASN A 801 4.64 8.36 27.89
CA ASN A 801 5.83 9.06 27.37
C ASN A 801 6.49 8.38 26.16
N GLU A 802 5.76 7.55 25.40
CA GLU A 802 6.29 6.83 24.23
C GLU A 802 6.44 7.78 23.03
N PRO A 803 7.53 7.69 22.25
CA PRO A 803 7.76 8.53 21.08
C PRO A 803 6.70 8.25 20.01
N SER A 804 5.95 9.28 19.63
CA SER A 804 4.77 9.14 18.78
C SER A 804 4.81 10.07 17.57
N LEU A 805 4.24 9.63 16.45
CA LEU A 805 4.09 10.41 15.22
C LEU A 805 2.61 10.59 14.88
N SER A 806 2.20 11.84 14.69
CA SER A 806 0.93 12.23 14.07
C SER A 806 1.14 12.40 12.58
N LEU A 807 0.28 11.83 11.73
CA LEU A 807 0.23 12.07 10.29
C LEU A 807 -1.21 12.30 9.83
N ARG A 808 -1.48 13.45 9.21
CA ARG A 808 -2.75 13.70 8.53
C ARG A 808 -2.83 12.94 7.22
N PHE A 809 -4.05 12.66 6.77
CA PHE A 809 -4.33 12.14 5.42
C PHE A 809 -5.56 12.83 4.85
N GLU A 810 -5.60 13.01 3.53
CA GLU A 810 -6.73 13.60 2.80
C GLU A 810 -6.90 12.91 1.44
N ASN A 811 -7.54 11.75 1.46
CA ASN A 811 -7.83 10.88 0.32
C ASN A 811 -9.28 11.08 -0.15
N GLY A 812 -9.56 12.29 -0.66
CA GLY A 812 -10.83 12.68 -1.27
C GLY A 812 -11.98 12.82 -0.27
N ARG A 813 -12.72 11.73 -0.01
CA ARG A 813 -13.76 11.70 1.04
C ARG A 813 -13.20 11.31 2.40
N PHE A 814 -12.15 10.49 2.44
CA PHE A 814 -11.51 10.04 3.66
C PHE A 814 -10.45 11.05 4.06
N LYS A 815 -10.68 11.79 5.15
CA LYS A 815 -9.71 12.76 5.69
C LYS A 815 -9.65 12.63 7.19
N GLY A 816 -8.47 12.79 7.77
CA GLY A 816 -8.30 12.38 9.15
C GLY A 816 -6.90 12.51 9.69
N ASN A 817 -6.61 11.77 10.75
CA ASN A 817 -5.29 11.72 11.40
C ASN A 817 -4.96 10.29 11.84
N MET A 818 -3.69 9.91 11.71
CA MET A 818 -3.12 8.69 12.28
C MET A 818 -2.14 9.07 13.38
N VAL A 819 -2.27 8.47 14.56
CA VAL A 819 -1.28 8.60 15.65
C VAL A 819 -0.66 7.24 15.91
N MET A 820 0.66 7.16 15.80
CA MET A 820 1.46 5.95 15.87
C MET A 820 2.48 6.07 17.02
N SER A 821 2.42 5.19 18.01
CA SER A 821 3.39 5.12 19.12
C SER A 821 4.43 4.01 18.85
N PHE A 822 5.71 4.36 18.85
CA PHE A 822 6.80 3.47 18.40
C PHE A 822 7.47 2.72 19.55
N ALA A 823 8.26 1.69 19.20
CA ALA A 823 9.07 0.94 20.17
C ALA A 823 10.10 1.86 20.86
N ASP A 824 10.80 2.69 20.09
CA ASP A 824 11.74 3.71 20.55
C ASP A 824 11.73 4.96 19.63
N GLU A 825 12.56 5.95 19.95
CA GLU A 825 12.63 7.21 19.19
C GLU A 825 13.42 7.07 17.86
N LYS A 826 14.27 6.05 17.73
CA LYS A 826 15.04 5.78 16.50
C LYS A 826 14.14 5.22 15.41
N GLU A 827 13.20 4.34 15.73
CA GLU A 827 12.18 3.88 14.78
C GLU A 827 11.29 5.03 14.29
N ARG A 828 10.79 5.86 15.22
CA ARG A 828 10.01 7.07 14.89
C ARG A 828 10.80 8.01 13.99
N ALA A 829 12.09 8.22 14.28
CA ALA A 829 12.97 9.05 13.47
C ALA A 829 13.17 8.46 12.07
N ARG A 830 13.45 7.15 11.97
CA ARG A 830 13.65 6.44 10.71
C ARG A 830 12.40 6.47 9.82
N MET A 831 11.22 6.23 10.36
CA MET A 831 9.97 6.33 9.58
C MET A 831 9.73 7.76 9.10
N HIS A 832 9.99 8.76 9.94
CA HIS A 832 9.87 10.17 9.56
C HIS A 832 10.83 10.54 8.43
N THR A 833 12.14 10.26 8.55
CA THR A 833 13.13 10.65 7.53
C THR A 833 12.92 9.92 6.20
N LEU A 834 12.42 8.68 6.21
CA LEU A 834 11.97 8.00 4.99
C LEU A 834 10.80 8.73 4.32
N LEU A 835 9.75 9.08 5.09
CA LEU A 835 8.57 9.76 4.55
C LEU A 835 8.85 11.15 3.97
N ILE A 836 9.86 11.87 4.48
CA ILE A 836 10.26 13.18 3.96
C ILE A 836 11.42 13.12 2.94
N GLY A 837 11.94 11.93 2.63
CA GLY A 837 13.03 11.72 1.67
C GLY A 837 14.42 12.12 2.15
N THR A 838 14.61 12.33 3.46
CA THR A 838 15.89 12.77 4.07
C THR A 838 16.67 11.64 4.75
N ALA A 839 16.15 10.41 4.73
CA ALA A 839 16.92 9.22 5.09
C ALA A 839 18.11 9.04 4.13
N LEU A 840 19.23 8.56 4.67
CA LEU A 840 20.42 8.18 3.90
C LEU A 840 20.45 6.64 3.77
N HIS A 841 20.59 6.14 2.55
CA HIS A 841 20.77 4.72 2.26
C HIS A 841 22.26 4.33 2.36
N ARG A 842 22.56 3.02 2.28
CA ARG A 842 23.93 2.50 2.48
C ARG A 842 24.92 2.91 1.39
N GLU A 843 24.42 3.19 0.20
CA GLU A 843 25.17 3.55 -1.00
C GLU A 843 25.08 5.06 -1.27
N GLU A 844 24.73 5.87 -0.28
CA GLU A 844 24.52 7.30 -0.44
C GLU A 844 25.37 8.11 0.54
N SER A 845 25.86 9.25 0.08
CA SER A 845 26.60 10.20 0.91
C SER A 845 26.11 11.64 0.70
N ILE A 846 26.53 12.54 1.59
CA ILE A 846 26.16 13.95 1.58
C ILE A 846 27.26 14.72 0.85
N PHE A 847 26.96 15.20 -0.36
CA PHE A 847 27.92 15.90 -1.22
C PHE A 847 28.01 17.41 -0.94
N CYS A 848 26.96 18.00 -0.37
CA CYS A 848 26.93 19.40 0.06
C CYS A 848 25.97 19.56 1.24
N GLU A 849 26.33 20.40 2.21
CA GLU A 849 25.45 20.87 3.28
C GLU A 849 25.80 22.33 3.64
N SER A 850 24.97 23.28 3.21
CA SER A 850 25.23 24.73 3.31
C SER A 850 24.02 25.50 3.85
N ALA A 851 24.28 26.61 4.52
CA ALA A 851 23.22 27.54 4.95
C ALA A 851 22.63 28.30 3.75
N LEU A 852 21.38 28.75 3.86
CA LEU A 852 20.70 29.56 2.84
C LEU A 852 20.43 30.98 3.33
N ARG A 853 20.55 31.95 2.42
CA ARG A 853 20.02 33.31 2.58
C ARG A 853 18.58 33.41 2.03
N GLY A 854 18.20 32.56 1.09
CA GLY A 854 16.84 32.46 0.56
C GLY A 854 16.73 31.42 -0.56
N ALA A 855 15.52 30.98 -0.84
CA ALA A 855 15.19 30.15 -2.00
C ALA A 855 13.79 30.50 -2.52
N TRP A 856 13.60 30.40 -3.83
CA TRP A 856 12.34 30.73 -4.51
C TRP A 856 12.05 29.73 -5.63
N VAL A 857 10.76 29.59 -5.96
CA VAL A 857 10.30 28.87 -7.14
C VAL A 857 9.47 29.81 -7.99
N SER A 858 9.78 29.95 -9.27
CA SER A 858 9.01 30.78 -10.21
C SER A 858 8.62 30.04 -11.49
N GLU A 859 7.57 30.53 -12.14
CA GLU A 859 7.12 30.07 -13.46
C GLU A 859 7.75 30.89 -14.61
N ARG A 860 8.30 32.07 -14.30
CA ARG A 860 8.98 32.97 -15.23
C ARG A 860 10.39 33.32 -14.74
N PHE A 861 11.18 33.88 -15.65
CA PHE A 861 12.48 34.48 -15.38
C PHE A 861 12.32 35.95 -14.99
N GLY A 862 12.94 36.38 -13.88
CA GLY A 862 12.78 37.72 -13.29
C GLY A 862 11.84 37.77 -12.07
N ASP A 863 10.83 36.89 -12.02
CA ASP A 863 9.84 36.69 -10.94
C ASP A 863 10.44 36.59 -9.51
N SER A 864 11.73 36.32 -9.37
CA SER A 864 12.42 36.30 -8.08
C SER A 864 12.40 37.64 -7.33
N GLN A 865 12.12 38.77 -8.01
CA GLN A 865 11.87 40.05 -7.32
C GLN A 865 10.44 40.17 -6.77
N ASP A 866 9.45 39.56 -7.44
CA ASP A 866 8.04 39.54 -7.02
C ASP A 866 7.68 38.32 -6.14
N GLY A 867 8.64 37.43 -5.90
CA GLY A 867 8.50 36.24 -5.03
C GLY A 867 7.95 34.98 -5.70
N GLY A 868 7.67 35.00 -7.00
CA GLY A 868 7.22 33.82 -7.77
C GLY A 868 6.01 33.11 -7.14
N LEU A 869 6.13 31.79 -6.92
CA LEU A 869 5.12 30.99 -6.23
C LEU A 869 5.06 31.38 -4.74
N THR A 870 4.24 32.38 -4.43
CA THR A 870 4.18 33.08 -3.13
C THR A 870 3.93 32.16 -1.92
N ALA A 871 3.37 30.97 -2.13
CA ALA A 871 3.20 29.97 -1.08
C ALA A 871 4.54 29.37 -0.58
N LEU A 872 5.55 29.30 -1.46
CA LEU A 872 6.88 28.75 -1.19
C LEU A 872 7.90 29.85 -0.82
N SER A 873 7.77 31.07 -1.35
CA SER A 873 8.62 32.21 -0.96
C SER A 873 8.43 32.63 0.50
N ASN A 874 7.24 32.38 1.05
CA ASN A 874 6.89 32.68 2.45
C ASN A 874 7.43 31.64 3.45
N LEU A 875 8.18 30.62 2.99
CA LEU A 875 8.83 29.65 3.86
C LEU A 875 10.18 30.20 4.35
N ASN A 876 10.45 30.05 5.64
CA ASN A 876 11.70 30.50 6.27
C ASN A 876 12.82 29.48 6.01
N TRP A 877 13.28 29.41 4.77
CA TRP A 877 14.42 28.59 4.34
C TRP A 877 15.66 28.91 5.17
N ASN A 878 16.37 27.88 5.64
CA ASN A 878 17.57 28.06 6.48
C ASN A 878 18.80 27.34 5.92
N LYS A 879 18.62 26.26 5.14
CA LYS A 879 19.70 25.34 4.81
C LYS A 879 19.34 24.46 3.61
N VAL A 880 20.36 24.03 2.87
CA VAL A 880 20.26 23.04 1.79
C VAL A 880 21.24 21.89 2.04
N ARG A 881 20.84 20.67 1.65
CA ARG A 881 21.68 19.48 1.61
C ARG A 881 21.52 18.79 0.26
N VAL A 882 22.61 18.27 -0.31
CA VAL A 882 22.59 17.42 -1.51
C VAL A 882 23.01 16.01 -1.12
N ILE A 883 22.19 15.02 -1.49
CA ILE A 883 22.47 13.59 -1.35
C ILE A 883 22.49 12.96 -2.76
N ASN A 884 23.48 12.13 -3.05
CA ASN A 884 23.55 11.31 -4.26
C ASN A 884 24.12 9.92 -3.91
N GLN A 885 24.17 9.01 -4.88
CA GLN A 885 24.85 7.72 -4.72
C GLN A 885 26.37 7.95 -4.60
N ASP A 886 27.00 7.27 -3.65
CA ASP A 886 28.45 7.20 -3.53
C ASP A 886 29.00 6.24 -4.60
N THR A 887 30.09 6.63 -5.26
CA THR A 887 30.69 5.86 -6.36
C THR A 887 32.11 5.53 -5.99
N ASP A 888 32.40 4.25 -5.70
CA ASP A 888 33.67 3.77 -5.15
C ASP A 888 34.90 4.28 -5.93
N GLY A 889 35.53 5.35 -5.42
CA GLY A 889 36.87 5.81 -5.78
C GLY A 889 37.06 6.39 -7.19
N ASP A 890 37.46 7.66 -7.25
CA ASP A 890 38.09 8.29 -8.42
C ASP A 890 37.17 8.57 -9.66
N ARG A 891 35.85 8.64 -9.45
CA ARG A 891 34.92 9.24 -10.43
C ARG A 891 34.16 10.42 -9.83
N SER A 892 33.87 11.42 -10.66
CA SER A 892 32.95 12.50 -10.28
C SER A 892 31.57 11.91 -9.98
N ALA A 893 30.84 12.52 -9.03
CA ALA A 893 29.48 12.11 -8.71
C ALA A 893 28.61 12.09 -9.97
N ASN A 894 28.05 10.93 -10.31
CA ASN A 894 27.18 10.82 -11.47
C ASN A 894 25.84 11.49 -11.17
N CYS A 895 25.69 12.75 -11.60
CA CYS A 895 24.50 13.55 -11.34
C CYS A 895 23.43 13.40 -12.45
N VAL A 896 23.85 13.07 -13.67
CA VAL A 896 22.95 12.82 -14.80
C VAL A 896 22.55 11.34 -14.82
N LEU A 897 21.27 11.08 -15.10
CA LEU A 897 20.61 9.76 -15.00
C LEU A 897 20.61 9.11 -13.60
N SER A 898 20.99 9.84 -12.54
CA SER A 898 20.86 9.36 -11.16
C SER A 898 19.40 9.25 -10.74
N ASP A 899 19.02 8.12 -10.13
CA ASP A 899 17.72 7.97 -9.44
C ASP A 899 17.82 8.29 -7.93
N LYS A 900 19.02 8.63 -7.42
CA LYS A 900 19.28 8.96 -6.00
C LYS A 900 19.47 10.44 -5.74
N LEU A 901 19.96 11.20 -6.72
CA LEU A 901 20.30 12.63 -6.56
C LEU A 901 19.08 13.43 -6.08
N ARG A 902 19.20 14.05 -4.91
CA ARG A 902 18.15 14.89 -4.33
C ARG A 902 18.71 16.06 -3.53
N ILE A 903 18.04 17.20 -3.69
CA ILE A 903 18.27 18.43 -2.94
C ILE A 903 17.20 18.51 -1.84
N ILE A 904 17.64 18.59 -0.60
CA ILE A 904 16.79 18.76 0.58
C ILE A 904 16.92 20.20 1.03
N PHE A 905 15.86 20.98 0.83
CA PHE A 905 15.72 22.32 1.39
C PHE A 905 15.07 22.23 2.77
N GLU A 906 15.79 22.62 3.81
CA GLU A 906 15.26 22.73 5.17
C GLU A 906 14.68 24.14 5.39
N PHE A 907 13.57 24.23 6.12
CA PHE A 907 12.99 25.50 6.59
C PHE A 907 12.48 25.34 8.02
N LYS A 908 12.26 26.45 8.73
CA LYS A 908 11.91 26.47 10.17
C LYS A 908 10.84 25.44 10.58
N ASP A 909 9.83 25.23 9.73
CA ASP A 909 8.62 24.49 10.04
C ASP A 909 8.43 23.22 9.16
N GLY A 910 9.48 22.78 8.43
CA GLY A 910 9.36 21.66 7.50
C GLY A 910 10.57 21.42 6.58
N THR A 911 10.37 20.62 5.54
CA THR A 911 11.38 20.28 4.52
C THR A 911 10.76 20.14 3.13
N MET A 912 11.53 20.46 2.09
CA MET A 912 11.19 20.20 0.69
C MET A 912 12.31 19.40 0.04
N THR A 913 12.04 18.14 -0.28
CA THR A 913 12.97 17.24 -0.97
C THR A 913 12.65 17.22 -2.46
N ASP A 914 13.54 17.78 -3.25
CA ASP A 914 13.47 17.89 -4.70
C ASP A 914 14.45 16.89 -5.35
N ARG A 915 13.92 15.91 -6.09
CA ARG A 915 14.69 14.84 -6.74
C ARG A 915 15.13 15.25 -8.14
N ILE A 916 16.37 14.95 -8.53
CA ILE A 916 16.93 15.27 -9.86
C ILE A 916 17.25 13.96 -10.59
N ASN A 917 16.23 13.40 -11.24
CA ASN A 917 16.39 12.29 -12.19
C ASN A 917 16.22 12.80 -13.62
N VAL A 918 17.33 13.21 -14.22
CA VAL A 918 17.44 13.99 -15.47
C VAL A 918 18.26 13.26 -16.53
N ALA A 919 17.90 13.40 -17.80
CA ALA A 919 18.67 12.92 -18.94
C ALA A 919 19.68 14.00 -19.42
N PRO A 920 20.68 13.63 -20.24
CA PRO A 920 21.63 14.60 -20.79
C PRO A 920 20.92 15.74 -21.52
N GLY A 921 21.27 16.99 -21.21
CA GLY A 921 20.63 18.20 -21.73
C GLY A 921 19.41 18.69 -20.94
N GLU A 922 18.84 17.91 -20.01
CA GLU A 922 17.68 18.32 -19.18
C GLU A 922 18.09 19.22 -17.99
N LEU A 923 19.34 19.13 -17.50
CA LEU A 923 19.83 19.94 -16.38
C LEU A 923 20.44 21.27 -16.90
N LYS A 924 19.79 22.39 -16.59
CA LYS A 924 20.23 23.72 -17.01
C LYS A 924 20.35 24.69 -15.83
N LEU A 925 21.42 25.47 -15.79
CA LEU A 925 21.72 26.43 -14.73
C LEU A 925 22.05 27.83 -15.28
N ARG A 926 21.86 28.86 -14.44
CA ARG A 926 22.30 30.23 -14.70
C ARG A 926 22.89 30.81 -13.42
N LEU A 927 24.02 31.51 -13.53
CA LEU A 927 24.57 32.33 -12.46
C LEU A 927 24.13 33.78 -12.62
N ASP A 928 23.83 34.44 -11.50
CA ASP A 928 23.47 35.87 -11.51
C ASP A 928 24.74 36.73 -11.62
N VAL A 929 24.66 37.81 -12.41
CA VAL A 929 25.79 38.73 -12.69
C VAL A 929 25.85 39.87 -11.67
N GLN A 930 24.71 40.26 -11.10
CA GLN A 930 24.59 41.32 -10.09
C GLN A 930 24.77 40.76 -8.66
N ASN A 931 24.52 39.46 -8.47
CA ASN A 931 24.54 38.81 -7.17
C ASN A 931 25.40 37.53 -7.18
N PRO A 932 26.69 37.61 -6.81
CA PRO A 932 27.63 36.50 -6.98
C PRO A 932 27.27 35.24 -6.15
N SER A 933 26.48 35.35 -5.08
CA SER A 933 26.01 34.18 -4.30
C SER A 933 24.60 33.70 -4.69
N CYS A 934 24.09 34.07 -5.87
CA CYS A 934 22.83 33.59 -6.43
C CYS A 934 23.05 32.63 -7.62
N MET A 935 22.36 31.49 -7.58
CA MET A 935 22.29 30.48 -8.63
C MET A 935 20.83 30.20 -8.98
N MET A 936 20.55 29.99 -10.27
CA MET A 936 19.25 29.55 -10.77
C MET A 936 19.39 28.18 -11.42
N VAL A 937 18.50 27.24 -11.09
CA VAL A 937 18.41 25.91 -11.72
C VAL A 937 17.04 25.77 -12.37
N PHE A 938 17.01 25.54 -13.67
CA PHE A 938 15.77 25.27 -14.41
C PHE A 938 15.34 23.81 -14.22
N ARG A 939 14.04 23.58 -14.04
CA ARG A 939 13.43 22.26 -13.90
C ARG A 939 12.19 22.10 -14.78
N GLN A 940 12.09 20.95 -15.45
CA GLN A 940 10.90 20.51 -16.17
C GLN A 940 9.70 20.24 -15.23
N PRO A 941 8.45 20.09 -15.74
CA PRO A 941 7.28 19.74 -14.93
C PRO A 941 7.53 18.47 -14.09
N GLN A 942 7.36 18.58 -12.77
CA GLN A 942 7.93 17.63 -11.83
C GLN A 942 6.90 17.12 -10.81
N ALA A 943 6.76 15.80 -10.74
CA ALA A 943 5.69 15.12 -9.99
C ALA A 943 6.20 14.18 -8.89
N ASP A 944 7.45 14.35 -8.46
CA ASP A 944 8.16 13.50 -7.50
C ASP A 944 8.83 14.28 -6.33
N ILE A 945 8.50 15.57 -6.18
CA ILE A 945 8.88 16.39 -5.02
C ILE A 945 8.15 15.90 -3.76
N THR A 946 8.84 15.88 -2.62
CA THR A 946 8.21 15.65 -1.31
C THR A 946 8.30 16.92 -0.46
N LEU A 947 7.18 17.60 -0.23
CA LEU A 947 7.07 18.70 0.72
C LEU A 947 6.43 18.19 2.02
N ALA A 948 7.03 18.51 3.17
CA ALA A 948 6.55 18.10 4.48
C ALA A 948 6.56 19.27 5.47
N VAL A 949 5.54 19.37 6.33
CA VAL A 949 5.32 20.48 7.25
C VAL A 949 4.84 20.05 8.63
N SER A 950 5.29 20.76 9.66
CA SER A 950 4.81 20.62 11.04
C SER A 950 3.36 21.12 11.17
N GLU A 951 2.46 20.24 11.61
CA GLU A 951 1.05 20.55 11.84
C GLU A 951 0.85 21.62 12.92
N ALA A 952 1.75 21.71 13.91
CA ALA A 952 1.64 22.71 14.99
C ALA A 952 1.73 24.16 14.48
N ASN A 953 2.43 24.38 13.37
CA ASN A 953 2.85 25.72 12.92
C ASN A 953 2.21 26.13 11.58
N VAL A 954 1.52 25.23 10.87
CA VAL A 954 0.97 25.47 9.52
C VAL A 954 -0.55 25.34 9.50
N SER A 955 -1.24 26.44 9.17
CA SER A 955 -2.70 26.47 9.07
C SER A 955 -3.21 25.64 7.88
N SER A 956 -4.47 25.18 7.96
CA SER A 956 -5.08 24.41 6.87
C SER A 956 -5.19 25.21 5.56
N GLU A 957 -5.27 26.54 5.63
CA GLU A 957 -5.26 27.40 4.44
C GLU A 957 -3.85 27.49 3.82
N ALA A 958 -2.81 27.62 4.66
CA ALA A 958 -1.42 27.61 4.20
C ALA A 958 -1.07 26.27 3.52
N ALA A 959 -1.45 25.14 4.13
CA ALA A 959 -1.31 23.82 3.52
C ALA A 959 -2.02 23.71 2.15
N GLN A 960 -3.21 24.29 2.02
CA GLN A 960 -3.94 24.33 0.74
C GLN A 960 -3.26 25.21 -0.32
N ARG A 961 -2.60 26.31 0.07
CA ARG A 961 -1.78 27.13 -0.85
C ARG A 961 -0.53 26.38 -1.30
N LEU A 962 0.14 25.66 -0.39
CA LEU A 962 1.30 24.81 -0.71
C LEU A 962 0.92 23.68 -1.69
N ALA A 963 -0.22 23.01 -1.50
CA ALA A 963 -0.72 22.01 -2.45
C ALA A 963 -0.95 22.57 -3.87
N ARG A 964 -1.40 23.82 -3.99
CA ARG A 964 -1.52 24.49 -5.31
C ARG A 964 -0.16 24.77 -5.94
N ALA A 965 0.85 25.14 -5.16
CA ALA A 965 2.21 25.33 -5.68
C ALA A 965 2.83 24.00 -6.17
N LEU A 966 2.58 22.88 -5.46
CA LEU A 966 2.98 21.55 -5.90
C LEU A 966 2.28 21.14 -7.22
N ASP A 967 0.98 21.40 -7.35
CA ASP A 967 0.23 21.16 -8.59
C ASP A 967 0.75 22.04 -9.76
N THR A 968 1.12 23.30 -9.51
CA THR A 968 1.79 24.14 -10.51
C THR A 968 3.13 23.53 -10.96
N ILE A 969 4.00 23.13 -10.03
CA ILE A 969 5.30 22.51 -10.35
C ILE A 969 5.12 21.19 -11.12
N LYS A 970 4.10 20.41 -10.79
CA LYS A 970 3.72 19.19 -11.53
C LYS A 970 3.29 19.47 -12.98
N GLN A 971 2.69 20.63 -13.25
CA GLN A 971 2.12 20.96 -14.55
C GLN A 971 3.01 21.83 -15.45
N ARG A 972 3.98 22.55 -14.90
CA ARG A 972 4.73 23.60 -15.63
C ARG A 972 6.25 23.56 -15.38
N PRO A 973 7.07 23.89 -16.38
CA PRO A 973 8.49 24.16 -16.16
C PRO A 973 8.65 25.32 -15.17
N THR A 974 9.66 25.26 -14.32
CA THR A 974 9.88 26.21 -13.23
C THR A 974 11.36 26.45 -12.97
N ILE A 975 11.71 27.61 -12.42
CA ILE A 975 13.09 27.94 -12.00
C ILE A 975 13.17 27.81 -10.48
N ARG A 976 14.24 27.19 -9.99
CA ARG A 976 14.68 27.18 -8.58
C ARG A 976 15.76 28.25 -8.43
N THR A 977 15.44 29.38 -7.79
CA THR A 977 16.45 30.43 -7.50
C THR A 977 16.93 30.23 -6.07
N ILE A 978 18.24 30.14 -5.86
CA ILE A 978 18.86 29.78 -4.59
C ILE A 978 19.94 30.81 -4.27
N MET A 979 19.90 31.39 -3.07
CA MET A 979 20.87 32.38 -2.60
C MET A 979 21.61 31.89 -1.36
N PHE A 980 22.93 31.94 -1.45
CA PHE A 980 23.86 31.49 -0.41
C PHE A 980 24.45 32.66 0.38
N PRO A 981 24.93 32.45 1.62
CA PRO A 981 25.68 33.44 2.38
C PRO A 981 27.06 33.76 1.79
N LYS A 982 27.71 32.79 1.14
CA LYS A 982 29.01 32.92 0.47
C LYS A 982 28.96 32.38 -0.97
N MET A 983 29.98 32.71 -1.75
CA MET A 983 30.23 32.13 -3.08
C MET A 983 30.81 30.70 -2.99
N GLU A 984 31.60 30.41 -1.96
CA GLU A 984 32.15 29.08 -1.63
C GLU A 984 31.05 28.00 -1.42
N ASP A 985 29.96 28.38 -0.72
CA ASP A 985 28.78 27.53 -0.56
C ASP A 985 28.10 27.23 -1.90
N LEU A 986 27.99 28.24 -2.78
CA LEU A 986 27.42 28.11 -4.12
C LEU A 986 28.25 27.16 -4.99
N HIS A 987 29.58 27.31 -5.02
CA HIS A 987 30.46 26.43 -5.79
C HIS A 987 30.43 24.98 -5.30
N THR A 988 30.34 24.78 -3.98
CA THR A 988 30.20 23.45 -3.37
C THR A 988 28.87 22.81 -3.77
N PHE A 989 27.78 23.58 -3.73
CA PHE A 989 26.45 23.14 -4.14
C PHE A 989 26.38 22.83 -5.65
N GLU A 990 26.93 23.71 -6.50
CA GLU A 990 27.01 23.51 -7.95
C GLU A 990 27.78 22.23 -8.30
N THR A 991 28.94 22.02 -7.67
CA THR A 991 29.72 20.79 -7.82
C THR A 991 28.91 19.56 -7.41
N ALA A 992 28.15 19.64 -6.31
CA ALA A 992 27.34 18.53 -5.80
C ALA A 992 26.11 18.18 -6.66
N ILE A 993 25.56 19.12 -7.45
CA ILE A 993 24.40 18.86 -8.32
C ILE A 993 24.76 18.63 -9.81
N THR A 994 25.98 18.96 -10.23
CA THR A 994 26.44 18.81 -11.63
C THR A 994 27.58 17.80 -11.80
N GLY A 995 28.40 17.58 -10.77
CA GLY A 995 29.67 16.84 -10.86
C GLY A 995 30.84 17.65 -11.45
N PHE A 996 30.62 18.91 -11.83
CA PHE A 996 31.64 19.85 -12.32
C PHE A 996 32.23 20.67 -11.18
N LYS A 997 33.54 20.59 -10.98
CA LYS A 997 34.27 21.41 -10.03
C LYS A 997 34.51 22.81 -10.58
N VAL A 998 34.15 23.84 -9.83
CA VAL A 998 34.51 25.24 -10.14
C VAL A 998 36.01 25.46 -9.91
N LEU A 999 36.69 26.05 -10.89
CA LEU A 999 38.10 26.43 -10.85
C LEU A 999 38.30 27.96 -10.73
N PHE A 1000 37.47 28.72 -11.44
CA PHE A 1000 37.46 30.19 -11.43
C PHE A 1000 36.02 30.70 -11.46
N ASP A 1001 35.73 31.82 -10.80
CA ASP A 1001 34.48 32.58 -10.90
C ASP A 1001 34.78 34.06 -10.59
N GLY A 1002 34.47 34.97 -11.51
CA GLY A 1002 34.79 36.38 -11.39
C GLY A 1002 34.08 37.26 -12.41
N ILE A 1003 34.02 38.57 -12.15
CA ILE A 1003 33.36 39.53 -13.05
C ILE A 1003 34.40 40.20 -13.96
N ALA A 1004 34.30 39.93 -15.26
CA ALA A 1004 34.99 40.71 -16.28
C ALA A 1004 34.25 42.03 -16.52
N ALA A 1005 35.00 43.13 -16.63
CA ALA A 1005 34.47 44.46 -16.95
C ALA A 1005 34.12 44.61 -18.44
N THR A 1006 34.62 43.70 -19.29
CA THR A 1006 34.30 43.65 -20.71
C THR A 1006 34.52 42.24 -21.25
N PHE A 1007 33.58 41.74 -22.04
CA PHE A 1007 33.74 40.52 -22.84
C PHE A 1007 33.48 40.87 -24.32
N ALA A 1008 34.43 40.55 -25.21
CA ALA A 1008 34.34 40.95 -26.61
C ALA A 1008 34.68 39.81 -27.58
N ILE A 1009 33.91 39.71 -28.67
CA ILE A 1009 34.10 38.75 -29.77
C ILE A 1009 34.50 39.53 -31.02
N SER A 1010 35.66 39.23 -31.61
CA SER A 1010 36.24 40.00 -32.71
C SER A 1010 35.79 39.50 -34.08
N ARG A 1011 34.47 39.48 -34.33
CA ARG A 1011 33.88 38.68 -35.42
C ARG A 1011 34.40 39.00 -36.82
N ARG A 1012 35.03 38.02 -37.47
CA ARG A 1012 35.53 38.08 -38.85
C ARG A 1012 34.36 38.17 -39.84
N ARG A 1013 34.54 38.87 -40.97
CA ARG A 1013 33.57 38.94 -42.07
C ARG A 1013 34.11 38.22 -43.29
N MET A 1014 33.34 37.24 -43.80
CA MET A 1014 33.72 36.34 -44.91
C MET A 1014 34.14 37.02 -46.23
N VAL A 1015 33.92 38.34 -46.40
CA VAL A 1015 34.13 39.06 -47.67
C VAL A 1015 34.87 40.41 -47.49
N VAL A 1016 35.20 40.83 -46.25
CA VAL A 1016 35.85 42.13 -46.00
C VAL A 1016 36.80 42.04 -44.78
N PRO A 1017 38.04 42.57 -44.82
CA PRO A 1017 38.96 42.61 -43.67
C PRO A 1017 38.56 43.50 -42.47
N ILE A 1018 37.26 43.71 -42.22
CA ILE A 1018 36.72 44.54 -41.14
C ILE A 1018 36.05 43.63 -40.11
N HIS A 1019 36.73 43.39 -38.99
CA HIS A 1019 36.16 42.69 -37.84
C HIS A 1019 35.01 43.51 -37.24
N LYS A 1020 33.81 42.91 -37.07
CA LYS A 1020 32.75 43.51 -36.27
C LYS A 1020 32.95 43.06 -34.82
N LYS A 1021 33.63 43.89 -34.01
CA LYS A 1021 33.68 43.69 -32.56
C LYS A 1021 32.26 43.65 -32.00
N TRP A 1022 31.89 42.55 -31.36
CA TRP A 1022 30.73 42.47 -30.46
C TRP A 1022 31.27 42.62 -29.04
N GLU A 1023 30.55 43.32 -28.18
CA GLU A 1023 31.04 43.72 -26.86
C GLU A 1023 29.90 43.72 -25.85
N ALA A 1024 30.12 43.07 -24.71
CA ALA A 1024 29.28 43.08 -23.52
C ALA A 1024 30.00 43.84 -22.41
N GLY A 1025 29.23 44.47 -21.51
CA GLY A 1025 29.74 45.09 -20.30
C GLY A 1025 30.08 44.05 -19.23
N ALA A 1026 29.48 44.19 -18.05
CA ALA A 1026 29.78 43.30 -16.93
C ALA A 1026 29.37 41.86 -17.27
N THR A 1027 30.34 40.95 -17.18
CA THR A 1027 30.18 39.56 -17.58
C THR A 1027 30.74 38.66 -16.48
N ARG A 1028 29.89 37.82 -15.88
CA ARG A 1028 30.36 36.79 -14.96
C ARG A 1028 30.98 35.66 -15.77
N ILE A 1029 32.26 35.42 -15.54
CA ILE A 1029 33.07 34.38 -16.19
C ILE A 1029 33.37 33.31 -15.15
N GLN A 1030 33.01 32.08 -15.48
CA GLN A 1030 33.31 30.91 -14.66
C GLN A 1030 34.09 29.88 -15.49
N VAL A 1031 35.05 29.20 -14.88
CA VAL A 1031 35.72 28.03 -15.47
C VAL A 1031 35.44 26.83 -14.60
N VAL A 1032 34.94 25.75 -15.21
CA VAL A 1032 34.50 24.53 -14.53
C VAL A 1032 35.15 23.30 -15.17
N GLN A 1033 35.31 22.21 -14.42
CA GLN A 1033 35.97 20.99 -14.89
C GLN A 1033 35.34 19.70 -14.33
N GLN A 1034 35.16 18.70 -15.21
CA GLN A 1034 34.77 17.32 -14.86
C GLN A 1034 35.56 16.34 -15.73
N GLU A 1035 36.12 15.27 -15.16
CA GLU A 1035 36.84 14.20 -15.87
C GLU A 1035 37.85 14.68 -16.95
N GLY A 1036 38.55 15.78 -16.66
CA GLY A 1036 39.52 16.43 -17.55
C GLY A 1036 38.93 17.34 -18.64
N VAL A 1037 37.61 17.35 -18.83
CA VAL A 1037 36.89 18.32 -19.69
C VAL A 1037 36.76 19.64 -18.94
N THR A 1038 37.49 20.66 -19.38
CA THR A 1038 37.35 22.04 -18.91
C THR A 1038 36.34 22.80 -19.78
N GLN A 1039 35.48 23.60 -19.18
CA GLN A 1039 34.56 24.50 -19.88
C GLN A 1039 34.64 25.93 -19.32
N ILE A 1040 34.38 26.91 -20.18
CA ILE A 1040 34.20 28.31 -19.78
C ILE A 1040 32.75 28.72 -20.00
N LEU A 1041 32.19 29.39 -19.00
CA LEU A 1041 30.80 29.86 -18.97
C LEU A 1041 30.82 31.40 -18.83
N ALA A 1042 30.00 32.08 -19.63
CA ALA A 1042 29.87 33.53 -19.62
C ALA A 1042 28.40 33.93 -19.49
N PHE A 1043 28.07 34.70 -18.45
CA PHE A 1043 26.74 35.26 -18.21
C PHE A 1043 26.81 36.79 -18.30
N PHE A 1044 25.99 37.38 -19.16
CA PHE A 1044 26.06 38.82 -19.49
C PHE A 1044 25.01 39.63 -18.72
N SER A 1045 25.33 40.86 -18.29
CA SER A 1045 24.31 41.82 -17.83
C SER A 1045 23.59 42.56 -18.97
N ASP A 1046 24.33 42.92 -20.02
CA ASP A 1046 23.94 43.99 -20.95
C ASP A 1046 24.43 43.70 -22.39
N PHE A 1047 24.17 42.49 -22.89
CA PHE A 1047 24.61 42.08 -24.23
C PHE A 1047 23.47 41.95 -25.24
N SER A 1048 23.55 42.73 -26.33
CA SER A 1048 22.52 42.82 -27.37
C SER A 1048 22.39 41.60 -28.30
N HIS A 1049 23.19 40.55 -28.08
CA HIS A 1049 23.20 39.33 -28.90
C HIS A 1049 22.85 38.06 -28.12
N GLY A 1050 22.84 38.07 -26.79
CA GLY A 1050 22.31 36.96 -25.99
C GLY A 1050 22.56 37.07 -24.49
N GLN A 1051 21.96 36.17 -23.71
CA GLN A 1051 21.97 36.23 -22.23
C GLN A 1051 23.08 35.41 -21.56
N CYS A 1052 23.66 34.44 -22.27
CA CYS A 1052 24.81 33.65 -21.84
C CYS A 1052 25.46 32.92 -23.03
N MET A 1053 26.63 32.33 -22.80
CA MET A 1053 27.23 31.29 -23.65
C MET A 1053 28.15 30.39 -22.82
N GLY A 1054 28.33 29.14 -23.25
CA GLY A 1054 29.28 28.20 -22.65
C GLY A 1054 29.93 27.33 -23.72
N PHE A 1055 31.20 26.99 -23.55
CA PHE A 1055 31.94 26.13 -24.48
C PHE A 1055 33.14 25.44 -23.81
N SER A 1056 33.53 24.28 -24.33
CA SER A 1056 34.69 23.53 -23.84
C SER A 1056 36.01 24.18 -24.26
N LEU A 1057 36.97 24.25 -23.34
CA LEU A 1057 38.36 24.63 -23.60
C LEU A 1057 39.24 23.39 -23.72
N LYS A 1058 40.26 23.43 -24.57
CA LYS A 1058 41.16 22.30 -24.86
C LYS A 1058 42.63 22.69 -24.67
N GLY A 1059 43.48 21.70 -24.37
CA GLY A 1059 44.93 21.89 -24.29
C GLY A 1059 45.60 22.32 -25.62
N THR A 1060 44.86 22.33 -26.72
CA THR A 1060 45.27 22.84 -28.04
C THR A 1060 45.04 24.35 -28.22
N ASP A 1061 44.26 24.97 -27.34
CA ASP A 1061 43.77 26.34 -27.54
C ASP A 1061 44.84 27.37 -27.18
N VAL A 1062 44.86 28.51 -27.89
CA VAL A 1062 45.92 29.52 -27.75
C VAL A 1062 45.42 30.70 -26.93
N PHE A 1063 46.02 30.87 -25.76
CA PHE A 1063 45.74 31.96 -24.83
C PHE A 1063 46.86 33.00 -24.85
N GLU A 1064 46.51 34.30 -24.96
CA GLU A 1064 47.45 35.43 -24.96
C GLU A 1064 47.08 36.46 -23.88
N ALA A 1065 48.00 36.78 -22.97
CA ALA A 1065 47.81 37.83 -21.97
C ALA A 1065 48.18 39.21 -22.53
N PHE A 1066 47.34 40.21 -22.27
CA PHE A 1066 47.59 41.60 -22.63
C PHE A 1066 47.25 42.56 -21.47
N GLY A 1067 47.76 43.79 -21.55
CA GLY A 1067 47.43 44.83 -20.58
C GLY A 1067 47.91 46.21 -21.02
N LYS A 1068 47.08 47.24 -20.79
CA LYS A 1068 47.40 48.67 -21.02
C LYS A 1068 46.55 49.53 -20.09
N GLN A 1069 47.12 50.64 -19.60
CA GLN A 1069 46.40 51.69 -18.86
C GLN A 1069 45.55 51.15 -17.68
N GLY A 1070 46.12 50.26 -16.87
CA GLY A 1070 45.46 49.69 -15.69
C GLY A 1070 44.43 48.58 -15.98
N LYS A 1071 44.05 48.32 -17.23
CA LYS A 1071 43.22 47.17 -17.59
C LYS A 1071 44.08 45.99 -18.04
N ALA A 1072 43.78 44.82 -17.48
CA ALA A 1072 44.44 43.55 -17.77
C ALA A 1072 43.45 42.63 -18.50
N GLY A 1073 43.92 41.86 -19.48
CA GLY A 1073 43.05 41.02 -20.29
C GLY A 1073 43.68 39.72 -20.77
N LEU A 1074 42.81 38.78 -21.07
CA LEU A 1074 43.10 37.47 -21.64
C LEU A 1074 42.42 37.39 -23.01
N LYS A 1075 43.16 36.99 -24.03
CA LYS A 1075 42.63 36.70 -25.36
C LYS A 1075 42.66 35.20 -25.61
N ILE A 1076 41.55 34.65 -26.09
CA ILE A 1076 41.47 33.29 -26.66
C ILE A 1076 41.49 33.45 -28.17
N VAL A 1077 42.51 32.93 -28.84
CA VAL A 1077 42.70 33.06 -30.30
C VAL A 1077 41.96 31.95 -31.03
N ASP A 1078 41.19 32.30 -32.06
CA ASP A 1078 40.36 31.35 -32.85
C ASP A 1078 39.45 30.46 -31.98
N ALA A 1079 38.86 31.03 -30.94
CA ALA A 1079 37.99 30.33 -29.99
C ALA A 1079 36.75 29.78 -30.68
N LYS A 1080 36.36 28.53 -30.37
CA LYS A 1080 35.24 27.82 -31.01
C LYS A 1080 34.05 27.75 -30.05
N PHE A 1081 32.93 28.36 -30.43
CA PHE A 1081 31.81 28.57 -29.51
C PHE A 1081 30.43 28.50 -30.21
N PRO A 1082 29.36 28.18 -29.46
CA PRO A 1082 27.98 28.37 -29.92
C PRO A 1082 27.60 29.85 -29.86
N LEU A 1083 26.78 30.31 -30.81
CA LEU A 1083 26.30 31.70 -30.79
C LEU A 1083 25.36 31.94 -29.59
N PRO A 1084 25.56 33.03 -28.81
CA PRO A 1084 24.63 33.45 -27.78
C PRO A 1084 23.20 33.59 -28.31
N LYS A 1085 22.22 33.16 -27.50
CA LYS A 1085 20.80 33.15 -27.86
C LYS A 1085 20.07 34.34 -27.24
N LEU A 1086 19.15 34.92 -28.01
CA LEU A 1086 18.45 36.16 -27.69
C LEU A 1086 17.04 35.83 -27.18
N LEU A 1087 16.79 36.08 -25.90
CA LEU A 1087 15.46 35.90 -25.30
C LEU A 1087 14.47 36.91 -25.91
N GLN A 1088 13.34 36.44 -26.45
CA GLN A 1088 12.38 37.31 -27.14
C GLN A 1088 11.58 38.16 -26.14
N ALA A 1089 11.34 39.42 -26.47
CA ALA A 1089 10.61 40.34 -25.61
C ALA A 1089 9.16 39.86 -25.38
N GLY A 1090 8.80 39.60 -24.11
CA GLY A 1090 7.51 39.05 -23.73
C GLY A 1090 7.42 37.53 -23.66
N MET A 1091 8.50 36.81 -23.98
CA MET A 1091 8.65 35.37 -23.73
C MET A 1091 9.49 35.18 -22.46
N ASP A 1092 8.85 35.36 -21.30
CA ASP A 1092 9.47 35.32 -19.98
C ASP A 1092 9.29 33.99 -19.25
N GLY A 1093 8.61 33.01 -19.86
CA GLY A 1093 8.36 31.69 -19.28
C GLY A 1093 9.64 30.91 -18.98
N ALA A 1094 9.61 30.07 -17.95
CA ALA A 1094 10.78 29.31 -17.49
C ALA A 1094 11.45 28.47 -18.60
N GLN A 1095 10.69 27.91 -19.55
CA GLN A 1095 11.23 27.18 -20.71
C GLN A 1095 11.92 28.11 -21.71
N ASP A 1096 11.26 29.20 -22.11
CA ASP A 1096 11.80 30.18 -23.06
C ASP A 1096 13.12 30.78 -22.54
N ALA A 1097 13.14 31.10 -21.25
CA ALA A 1097 14.34 31.53 -20.55
C ALA A 1097 15.42 30.44 -20.48
N ALA A 1098 15.06 29.18 -20.22
CA ALA A 1098 16.01 28.07 -20.18
C ALA A 1098 16.63 27.72 -21.53
N ASP A 1099 16.01 28.11 -22.65
CA ASP A 1099 16.54 27.88 -23.99
C ASP A 1099 17.39 29.05 -24.53
N ALA A 1100 17.41 30.20 -23.85
CA ALA A 1100 18.19 31.39 -24.25
C ALA A 1100 19.13 31.99 -23.18
N ALA A 1101 18.91 31.71 -21.89
CA ALA A 1101 19.59 32.37 -20.76
C ALA A 1101 20.19 31.41 -19.72
N PHE A 1102 20.05 30.09 -19.89
CA PHE A 1102 20.64 29.06 -19.04
C PHE A 1102 21.56 28.15 -19.86
N LEU A 1103 22.56 27.55 -19.21
CA LEU A 1103 23.55 26.66 -19.81
C LEU A 1103 23.41 25.23 -19.25
N CYS A 1104 23.72 24.24 -20.08
CA CYS A 1104 23.88 22.83 -19.71
C CYS A 1104 25.37 22.48 -19.76
N LEU A 1105 25.87 21.73 -18.76
CA LEU A 1105 27.29 21.39 -18.66
C LEU A 1105 27.59 19.98 -19.18
N ASP A 1106 26.65 19.04 -18.99
CA ASP A 1106 26.72 17.64 -19.39
C ASP A 1106 26.53 17.43 -20.91
N LEU A 1107 25.77 18.31 -21.57
CA LEU A 1107 25.58 18.32 -23.02
C LEU A 1107 25.76 19.76 -23.55
N PRO A 1108 26.99 20.27 -23.63
CA PRO A 1108 27.27 21.63 -24.09
C PRO A 1108 26.94 21.79 -25.57
N GLU A 1109 26.52 23.00 -25.97
CA GLU A 1109 26.11 23.27 -27.35
C GLU A 1109 27.28 23.21 -28.34
N LEU A 1110 27.05 22.58 -29.48
CA LEU A 1110 28.08 22.39 -30.52
C LEU A 1110 28.55 23.74 -31.08
N PRO A 1111 29.87 23.97 -31.20
CA PRO A 1111 30.40 25.24 -31.69
C PRO A 1111 30.11 25.43 -33.18
N GLY A 1112 29.45 26.54 -33.52
CA GLY A 1112 29.06 26.88 -34.89
C GLY A 1112 29.85 28.02 -35.52
N GLU A 1113 30.62 28.78 -34.73
CA GLU A 1113 31.48 29.88 -35.18
C GLU A 1113 32.88 29.73 -34.58
N HIS A 1114 33.86 30.45 -35.14
CA HIS A 1114 35.20 30.58 -34.55
C HIS A 1114 35.77 31.98 -34.75
N ASP A 1115 36.18 32.63 -33.65
CA ASP A 1115 36.65 34.02 -33.63
C ASP A 1115 37.55 34.30 -32.42
N ASP A 1116 38.30 35.39 -32.46
CA ASP A 1116 39.12 35.83 -31.33
C ASP A 1116 38.26 36.47 -30.22
N ILE A 1117 38.24 35.84 -29.04
CA ILE A 1117 37.57 36.35 -27.83
C ILE A 1117 38.57 37.11 -26.96
N SER A 1118 38.16 38.25 -26.40
CA SER A 1118 38.92 39.06 -25.45
C SER A 1118 38.10 39.28 -24.17
N ILE A 1119 38.66 38.87 -23.03
CA ILE A 1119 38.10 39.05 -21.68
C ILE A 1119 38.97 40.09 -20.96
N VAL A 1120 38.37 41.13 -20.38
CA VAL A 1120 39.10 42.23 -19.72
C VAL A 1120 38.61 42.44 -18.30
N PHE A 1121 39.56 42.53 -17.37
CA PHE A 1121 39.36 42.78 -15.94
C PHE A 1121 39.91 44.17 -15.56
N GLU A 1122 39.43 44.70 -14.43
CA GLU A 1122 39.94 45.95 -13.85
C GLU A 1122 41.17 45.71 -12.95
N ASP A 1123 41.36 44.47 -12.49
CA ASP A 1123 42.51 44.03 -11.71
C ASP A 1123 43.35 43.03 -12.53
N GLU A 1124 44.67 43.14 -12.42
CA GLU A 1124 45.63 42.20 -13.00
C GLU A 1124 45.61 40.85 -12.26
N ALA A 1125 45.31 40.84 -10.96
CA ALA A 1125 45.19 39.61 -10.18
C ALA A 1125 44.01 38.72 -10.63
N GLU A 1126 42.90 39.28 -11.11
CA GLU A 1126 41.78 38.49 -11.65
C GLU A 1126 42.13 37.84 -12.99
N ARG A 1127 42.85 38.54 -13.87
CA ARG A 1127 43.42 37.94 -15.09
C ARG A 1127 44.32 36.75 -14.74
N ASP A 1128 45.19 36.92 -13.74
CA ASP A 1128 46.19 35.90 -13.42
C ASP A 1128 45.61 34.69 -12.66
N LYS A 1129 44.56 34.89 -11.85
CA LYS A 1129 43.71 33.79 -11.36
C LYS A 1129 43.10 33.00 -12.50
N LEU A 1130 42.44 33.66 -13.46
CA LEU A 1130 41.85 33.01 -14.62
C LEU A 1130 42.91 32.25 -15.43
N ALA A 1131 44.08 32.85 -15.66
CA ALA A 1131 45.17 32.26 -16.44
C ALA A 1131 45.69 30.93 -15.89
N VAL A 1132 45.68 30.75 -14.56
CA VAL A 1132 46.10 29.50 -13.89
C VAL A 1132 45.06 28.37 -14.04
N CYS A 1133 43.81 28.69 -14.33
CA CYS A 1133 42.71 27.71 -14.46
C CYS A 1133 42.50 27.16 -15.88
N LEU A 1134 43.32 27.58 -16.86
CA LEU A 1134 43.16 27.22 -18.27
C LEU A 1134 43.89 25.90 -18.62
N PRO A 1135 43.39 25.12 -19.61
CA PRO A 1135 43.99 23.84 -19.98
C PRO A 1135 45.28 23.95 -20.81
N ALA A 1136 45.74 25.16 -21.16
CA ALA A 1136 47.00 25.41 -21.86
C ALA A 1136 47.67 26.70 -21.35
N PRO A 1137 49.02 26.80 -21.39
CA PRO A 1137 49.74 27.93 -20.80
C PRO A 1137 49.52 29.23 -21.58
N VAL A 1138 49.28 30.32 -20.84
CA VAL A 1138 49.06 31.66 -21.41
C VAL A 1138 50.37 32.29 -21.87
N LYS A 1139 50.41 32.72 -23.12
CA LYS A 1139 51.54 33.44 -23.71
C LYS A 1139 51.51 34.90 -23.26
N CYS A 1140 52.56 35.40 -22.62
CA CYS A 1140 52.69 36.82 -22.37
C CYS A 1140 52.81 37.59 -23.69
N GLY A 1141 51.90 38.53 -23.95
CA GLY A 1141 51.99 39.42 -25.09
C GLY A 1141 53.31 40.20 -25.06
N SER A 1142 54.03 40.22 -26.20
CA SER A 1142 55.35 40.83 -26.30
C SER A 1142 55.33 42.29 -25.83
N ARG A 1143 56.12 42.60 -24.79
CA ARG A 1143 56.37 43.99 -24.39
C ARG A 1143 57.05 44.72 -25.55
N LEU A 1144 56.29 45.58 -26.24
CA LEU A 1144 56.83 46.50 -27.24
C LEU A 1144 57.74 47.52 -26.53
N ILE A 1145 59.02 47.17 -26.36
CA ILE A 1145 60.06 48.07 -25.92
C ILE A 1145 60.11 49.23 -26.94
N PRO A 1146 59.84 50.49 -26.54
CA PRO A 1146 59.91 51.61 -27.46
C PRO A 1146 61.37 51.77 -27.89
N LYS A 1147 61.65 51.64 -29.19
CA LYS A 1147 62.96 51.96 -29.75
C LYS A 1147 63.27 53.43 -29.45
N MET A 1148 64.22 53.68 -28.55
CA MET A 1148 64.80 55.01 -28.41
C MET A 1148 65.38 55.43 -29.77
N LYS A 1149 64.88 56.54 -30.32
CA LYS A 1149 65.60 57.25 -31.38
C LYS A 1149 66.85 57.84 -30.75
N GLY A 1150 68.02 57.45 -31.24
CA GLY A 1150 69.25 58.17 -30.93
C GLY A 1150 69.24 59.54 -31.63
N SER A 1151 69.38 60.61 -30.85
CA SER A 1151 69.93 61.88 -31.32
C SER A 1151 71.44 61.85 -31.13
N LYS A 1152 72.18 62.43 -32.09
CA LYS A 1152 73.61 62.72 -31.95
C LYS A 1152 73.80 64.08 -31.25
N GLU A 1153 74.99 64.25 -30.71
CA GLU A 1153 75.56 65.47 -30.11
C GLU A 1153 74.92 65.87 -28.76
#